data_AF-A0A8K9XA51-F1
#
_entry.id   AF-A0A8K9XA51-F1
#
_cell.length_a   1.000
_cell.length_b   1.000
_cell.length_c   1.000
_cell.angle_alpha   90.00
_cell.angle_beta   90.00
_cell.angle_gamma   90.00
#
_symmetry.space_group_name_H-M   'P 1'
#
loop_
_entity.id
_entity.type
_entity.pdbx_description
1 polymer ?
#
loop_
_entity_poly.entity_id
_entity_poly.type
_entity_poly.pdbx_seq_one_letter_code
_entity_poly.pdbx_strand_id
1 'polypeptide(L)'
;MSRMLSKDLPDIENILALNPRVKSHADICSTSAKKVEKKHWKRNPEKGCDSCVTLENNFDDIKHTTLSERGALREAMRCLKCADAPCQKSCPTNLDIKSFITSIANRNYYGAAKSILSDNPLGLTCGMVCPTSDLCVGGCNLYASEEGPINIGGLQQFATEIFSKMGIPQVRNPALPPPDQMPNSFHSKIALIGCGPASISCASFLARLGYDDITIFEKQKWIGGLSSAEIPQFRLPYEVVHFEVELMMDLGIKVVCEKALGQDGMTLLSLRDEGYKAVFIGIGLPQANRHKIFEELTIEQGFYTSKDFLPLVSKASKTGMCSCKSSLPELRGTVIVLGSGDTAFDCATSSLRCGAKRVYVVFRKGFTNIRAVPEEMELAMEEKCEFMPFLSPREVIMKAGRLAGMEFCRTELTDEGDWMEDEDQIIRLKADYIISAFGSMLSDPKVKEAMAPVRLNRWGLPELDPESMQSSESWVFAGGDVAGQANTTVESVNDGKQASWHMHKYLQSLHGQTVSSVPQLPLFHCAIDSVDIGVEMCGIRFPNPFGLASAPPTTSTAMIRRAFLEGWGFALTKTFSLDKDLVTNVSPRIVRGTTSGPMFGPGQSSFLNIELISEKTAAYWCQSVTELKADFPNKVIISSIMCSYNKADWTELAKMAEASGADALELNLSCPHGMGERGMGLACGQDTELVRNICRWVRQAVQIPFFAKLTPNVTNIVDIAMAAHEGGADGVTATNTVSGLMGLKADGTPWPGIGRGKRTTYGGVSGNAIRPIALRAVSAIAKALPGFPILATGGIDSAESGLQFLHAGASVLQSLPSFGPYLLEKKKVLADYKKAVRDYVEKTTVVEANGTRTYTPKRPVPAVKDVIARALKHIGAYGELNNTEQVEAVIDEEMCINCGKCYMTCNDSGYQAISFDPETHFPIVNDSCTGCTLCLSVCPIIECIKMVTRTTPYVPKRGLPQAVMPVC
;
A
#
# COMPACT_ATOMS: atom_id res chain seq x y z
N MET A 1 -54.97 32.34 -12.45
CA MET A 1 -54.81 30.87 -12.45
C MET A 1 -53.57 30.54 -11.65
N SER A 2 -53.68 29.68 -10.64
CA SER A 2 -52.51 29.20 -9.89
C SER A 2 -51.57 28.45 -10.85
N ARG A 3 -50.26 28.68 -10.74
CA ARG A 3 -49.25 27.93 -11.49
C ARG A 3 -49.38 26.43 -11.18
N MET A 4 -49.13 25.57 -12.16
CA MET A 4 -49.17 24.12 -11.97
C MET A 4 -47.95 23.68 -11.15
N LEU A 5 -48.17 23.25 -9.91
CA LEU A 5 -47.10 22.93 -8.95
C LEU A 5 -46.20 21.77 -9.41
N SER A 6 -46.77 20.82 -10.16
CA SER A 6 -46.08 19.63 -10.67
C SER A 6 -45.35 19.87 -12.00
N LYS A 7 -45.22 21.13 -12.43
CA LYS A 7 -44.51 21.50 -13.65
C LYS A 7 -43.33 22.39 -13.30
N ASP A 8 -42.17 22.06 -13.85
CA ASP A 8 -40.99 22.90 -13.75
C ASP A 8 -41.24 24.29 -14.33
N LEU A 9 -40.70 25.30 -13.65
CA LEU A 9 -40.68 26.66 -14.18
C LEU A 9 -39.62 26.76 -15.29
N PRO A 10 -39.72 27.74 -16.21
CA PRO A 10 -38.77 27.89 -17.31
C PRO A 10 -37.29 27.87 -16.88
N ASP A 11 -36.95 28.48 -15.73
CA ASP A 11 -35.56 28.47 -15.22
C ASP A 11 -35.08 27.07 -14.83
N ILE A 12 -35.98 26.23 -14.29
CA ILE A 12 -35.67 24.84 -13.96
C ILE A 12 -35.63 24.00 -15.24
N GLU A 13 -36.54 24.22 -16.20
CA GLU A 13 -36.48 23.58 -17.52
C GLU A 13 -35.13 23.87 -18.21
N ASN A 14 -34.61 25.10 -18.07
CA ASN A 14 -33.29 25.48 -18.57
C ASN A 14 -32.13 24.78 -17.84
N ILE A 15 -32.18 24.69 -16.51
CA ILE A 15 -31.18 23.92 -15.74
C ILE A 15 -31.17 22.46 -16.20
N LEU A 16 -32.34 21.87 -16.46
CA LEU A 16 -32.51 20.48 -16.88
C LEU A 16 -32.21 20.22 -18.37
N ALA A 17 -31.66 21.20 -19.10
CA ALA A 17 -31.45 21.09 -20.55
C ALA A 17 -30.61 19.87 -20.94
N LEU A 18 -29.55 19.56 -20.18
CA LEU A 18 -28.66 18.42 -20.42
C LEU A 18 -29.04 17.16 -19.62
N ASN A 19 -30.16 17.18 -18.88
CA ASN A 19 -30.56 16.03 -18.07
C ASN A 19 -30.89 14.84 -18.98
N PRO A 20 -30.41 13.61 -18.69
CA PRO A 20 -30.66 12.46 -19.54
C PRO A 20 -32.15 12.21 -19.75
N ARG A 21 -32.55 12.05 -21.01
CA ARG A 21 -33.93 11.71 -21.42
C ARG A 21 -33.89 10.59 -22.45
N VAL A 22 -34.83 9.65 -22.35
CA VAL A 22 -34.97 8.58 -23.35
C VAL A 22 -35.40 9.20 -24.67
N LYS A 23 -34.62 8.98 -25.73
CA LYS A 23 -34.94 9.46 -27.08
C LYS A 23 -35.99 8.57 -27.71
N SER A 24 -36.96 9.19 -28.40
CA SER A 24 -38.02 8.49 -29.14
C SER A 24 -37.65 8.15 -30.59
N HIS A 25 -36.58 8.76 -31.10
CA HIS A 25 -36.12 8.62 -32.48
C HIS A 25 -34.60 8.56 -32.52
N ALA A 26 -34.05 8.05 -33.62
CA ALA A 26 -32.63 8.14 -33.90
C ALA A 26 -32.20 9.59 -34.14
N ASP A 27 -31.00 9.96 -33.68
CA ASP A 27 -30.42 11.27 -33.97
C ASP A 27 -29.93 11.34 -35.42
N ILE A 28 -30.05 12.52 -36.03
CA ILE A 28 -29.43 12.83 -37.31
C ILE A 28 -28.25 13.77 -37.10
N CYS A 29 -27.04 13.31 -37.43
CA CYS A 29 -25.82 14.12 -37.37
C CYS A 29 -24.88 13.66 -38.49
N SER A 30 -24.38 14.59 -39.32
CA SER A 30 -23.51 14.23 -40.42
C SER A 30 -22.12 13.83 -39.93
N THR A 31 -21.42 12.97 -40.68
CA THR A 31 -20.02 12.62 -40.41
C THR A 31 -19.13 13.86 -40.34
N SER A 32 -19.41 14.89 -41.15
CA SER A 32 -18.67 16.16 -41.12
C SER A 32 -18.83 16.87 -39.78
N ALA A 33 -20.08 17.03 -39.31
CA ALA A 33 -20.36 17.63 -38.01
C ALA A 33 -19.70 16.86 -36.85
N LYS A 34 -19.77 15.52 -36.88
CA LYS A 34 -19.11 14.68 -35.87
C LYS A 34 -17.59 14.82 -35.84
N LYS A 35 -16.94 15.01 -36.99
CA LYS A 35 -15.49 15.25 -37.04
C LYS A 35 -15.10 16.58 -36.39
N VAL A 36 -15.93 17.62 -36.51
CA VAL A 36 -15.74 18.91 -35.84
C VAL A 36 -15.96 18.76 -34.35
N GLU A 37 -17.11 18.20 -33.94
CA GLU A 37 -17.47 18.00 -32.54
C GLU A 37 -16.45 17.14 -31.77
N LYS A 38 -15.88 16.11 -32.42
CA LYS A 38 -14.88 15.22 -31.80
C LYS A 38 -13.66 15.98 -31.27
N LYS A 39 -13.27 17.10 -31.88
CA LYS A 39 -12.11 17.88 -31.45
C LYS A 39 -12.35 18.56 -30.09
N HIS A 40 -13.59 19.01 -29.85
CA HIS A 40 -13.99 19.67 -28.62
C HIS A 40 -13.85 18.75 -27.38
N TRP A 41 -14.20 17.48 -27.55
CA TRP A 41 -14.23 16.50 -26.45
C TRP A 41 -12.95 15.66 -26.29
N LYS A 42 -11.88 15.99 -27.02
CA LYS A 42 -10.67 15.17 -27.12
C LYS A 42 -9.90 15.17 -25.77
N ARG A 43 -9.61 13.98 -25.23
CA ARG A 43 -8.85 13.80 -23.96
C ARG A 43 -7.45 13.22 -24.15
N ASN A 44 -7.32 12.18 -24.96
CA ASN A 44 -6.06 11.50 -25.23
C ASN A 44 -5.30 12.14 -26.41
N PRO A 45 -4.01 11.82 -26.60
CA PRO A 45 -3.21 12.37 -27.69
C PRO A 45 -3.87 12.26 -29.08
N GLU A 46 -3.69 13.29 -29.91
CA GLU A 46 -4.14 13.28 -31.30
C GLU A 46 -3.13 12.55 -32.20
N LYS A 47 -3.60 11.53 -32.93
CA LYS A 47 -2.76 10.64 -33.75
C LYS A 47 -2.10 11.31 -34.98
N GLY A 48 -2.29 12.61 -35.19
CA GLY A 48 -1.67 13.40 -36.27
C GLY A 48 -1.10 14.74 -35.80
N CYS A 49 -0.91 14.89 -34.48
CA CYS A 49 -0.15 16.01 -33.94
C CYS A 49 1.34 15.63 -33.94
N ASP A 50 2.07 16.20 -34.90
CA ASP A 50 3.48 15.90 -35.14
C ASP A 50 4.43 16.81 -34.34
N SER A 51 3.89 17.80 -33.62
CA SER A 51 4.67 18.71 -32.79
C SER A 51 4.61 18.30 -31.32
N CYS A 52 5.76 18.21 -30.66
CA CYS A 52 5.84 18.11 -29.20
C CYS A 52 5.30 19.41 -28.56
N VAL A 53 4.62 19.27 -27.42
CA VAL A 53 4.27 20.41 -26.56
C VAL A 53 5.57 21.04 -26.06
N THR A 54 5.59 22.34 -25.76
CA THR A 54 6.81 22.97 -25.20
C THR A 54 7.08 22.41 -23.80
N LEU A 55 8.17 21.64 -23.67
CA LEU A 55 8.61 21.01 -22.42
C LEU A 55 9.86 21.67 -21.81
N GLU A 56 10.32 22.79 -22.38
CA GLU A 56 11.49 23.52 -21.86
C GLU A 56 11.27 23.87 -20.38
N ASN A 57 12.21 23.44 -19.53
CA ASN A 57 12.17 23.59 -18.08
C ASN A 57 10.94 22.97 -17.37
N ASN A 58 10.20 22.04 -18.01
CA ASN A 58 9.13 21.29 -17.36
C ASN A 58 9.66 19.98 -16.75
N PHE A 59 9.66 19.89 -15.42
CA PHE A 59 10.06 18.70 -14.66
C PHE A 59 8.91 18.10 -13.84
N ASP A 60 7.67 18.34 -14.27
CA ASP A 60 6.49 17.72 -13.66
C ASP A 60 6.54 16.19 -13.83
N ASP A 61 5.89 15.46 -12.91
CA ASP A 61 5.86 14.00 -12.96
C ASP A 61 5.15 13.48 -14.22
N ILE A 62 5.87 12.72 -15.05
CA ILE A 62 5.34 12.12 -16.29
C ILE A 62 5.02 10.63 -16.15
N LYS A 63 5.23 10.02 -14.98
CA LYS A 63 5.01 8.58 -14.79
C LYS A 63 3.54 8.23 -14.94
N HIS A 64 3.23 7.30 -15.85
CA HIS A 64 1.88 6.75 -16.02
C HIS A 64 1.43 5.89 -14.82
N THR A 65 2.36 5.49 -13.97
CA THR A 65 2.11 4.64 -12.81
C THR A 65 1.78 5.42 -11.53
N THR A 66 1.95 6.74 -11.49
CA THR A 66 1.66 7.55 -10.29
C THR A 66 0.18 7.48 -9.93
N LEU A 67 -0.13 7.19 -8.65
CA LEU A 67 -1.50 7.01 -8.15
C LEU A 67 -1.87 8.04 -7.08
N SER A 68 -3.02 8.67 -7.24
CA SER A 68 -3.73 9.32 -6.14
C SER A 68 -4.29 8.28 -5.16
N GLU A 69 -4.69 8.69 -3.95
CA GLU A 69 -5.33 7.79 -2.97
C GLU A 69 -6.55 7.07 -3.58
N ARG A 70 -7.37 7.78 -4.35
CA ARG A 70 -8.51 7.21 -5.09
C ARG A 70 -8.06 6.08 -6.03
N GLY A 71 -7.01 6.33 -6.82
CA GLY A 71 -6.45 5.34 -7.75
C GLY A 71 -5.86 4.14 -7.01
N ALA A 72 -5.06 4.40 -5.99
CA ALA A 72 -4.40 3.39 -5.17
C ALA A 72 -5.39 2.47 -4.45
N LEU A 73 -6.46 3.01 -3.85
CA LEU A 73 -7.48 2.19 -3.19
C LEU A 73 -8.20 1.28 -4.19
N ARG A 74 -8.55 1.79 -5.38
CA ARG A 74 -9.21 0.97 -6.42
C ARG A 74 -8.30 -0.16 -6.90
N GLU A 75 -7.06 0.16 -7.20
CA GLU A 75 -6.10 -0.82 -7.71
C GLU A 75 -5.70 -1.86 -6.64
N ALA A 76 -5.55 -1.44 -5.38
CA ALA A 76 -5.30 -2.34 -4.27
C ALA A 76 -6.49 -3.27 -3.96
N MET A 77 -7.73 -2.78 -4.14
CA MET A 77 -8.94 -3.60 -4.04
C MET A 77 -9.05 -4.61 -5.21
N ARG A 78 -8.60 -4.24 -6.42
CA ARG A 78 -8.56 -5.12 -7.59
C ARG A 78 -7.57 -6.28 -7.43
N CYS A 79 -6.43 -6.04 -6.77
CA CYS A 79 -5.43 -7.09 -6.52
C CYS A 79 -6.02 -8.31 -5.82
N LEU A 80 -5.76 -9.50 -6.38
CA LEU A 80 -6.25 -10.79 -5.87
C LEU A 80 -5.60 -11.25 -4.56
N LYS A 81 -4.47 -10.66 -4.17
CA LYS A 81 -3.74 -10.99 -2.92
C LYS A 81 -3.32 -12.48 -2.89
N CYS A 82 -2.75 -12.94 -4.01
CA CYS A 82 -2.44 -14.34 -4.31
C CYS A 82 -1.55 -15.01 -3.24
N ALA A 83 -1.86 -16.26 -2.88
CA ALA A 83 -0.93 -17.10 -2.14
C ALA A 83 0.31 -17.40 -3.01
N ASP A 84 1.48 -17.58 -2.37
CA ASP A 84 2.76 -17.86 -3.03
C ASP A 84 3.00 -16.98 -4.27
N ALA A 85 2.82 -15.67 -4.08
CA ALA A 85 2.59 -14.75 -5.18
C ALA A 85 3.75 -14.73 -6.19
N PRO A 86 3.50 -14.99 -7.49
CA PRO A 86 4.57 -14.96 -8.50
C PRO A 86 5.20 -13.57 -8.63
N CYS A 87 4.43 -12.49 -8.44
CA CYS A 87 4.98 -11.15 -8.44
C CYS A 87 6.04 -10.91 -7.35
N GLN A 88 5.93 -11.58 -6.20
CA GLN A 88 6.95 -11.52 -5.14
C GLN A 88 8.21 -12.29 -5.56
N LYS A 89 8.04 -13.48 -6.17
CA LYS A 89 9.17 -14.29 -6.68
C LYS A 89 9.94 -13.58 -7.79
N SER A 90 9.25 -12.78 -8.60
CA SER A 90 9.84 -11.95 -9.66
C SER A 90 10.37 -10.60 -9.16
N CYS A 91 10.28 -10.31 -7.86
CA CYS A 91 10.85 -9.10 -7.27
C CYS A 91 12.25 -9.41 -6.73
N PRO A 92 13.32 -8.71 -7.17
CA PRO A 92 14.68 -9.00 -6.71
C PRO A 92 14.88 -8.90 -5.19
N THR A 93 14.21 -7.96 -4.53
CA THR A 93 14.26 -7.83 -3.05
C THR A 93 13.26 -8.72 -2.32
N ASN A 94 12.49 -9.54 -3.04
CA ASN A 94 11.47 -10.46 -2.53
C ASN A 94 10.37 -9.79 -1.68
N LEU A 95 9.94 -8.58 -2.08
CA LEU A 95 8.91 -7.81 -1.37
C LEU A 95 7.63 -8.62 -1.19
N ASP A 96 7.04 -8.61 0.00
CA ASP A 96 5.72 -9.19 0.26
C ASP A 96 4.60 -8.30 -0.33
N ILE A 97 4.45 -8.39 -1.66
CA ILE A 97 3.50 -7.60 -2.45
C ILE A 97 2.05 -7.85 -2.01
N LYS A 98 1.72 -9.10 -1.67
CA LYS A 98 0.40 -9.45 -1.14
C LYS A 98 0.09 -8.63 0.10
N SER A 99 1.00 -8.61 1.08
CA SER A 99 0.76 -7.98 2.38
C SER A 99 0.71 -6.46 2.29
N PHE A 100 1.62 -5.81 1.56
CA PHE A 100 1.59 -4.36 1.47
C PHE A 100 0.38 -3.85 0.68
N ILE A 101 -0.01 -4.53 -0.42
CA ILE A 101 -1.21 -4.14 -1.18
C ILE A 101 -2.49 -4.37 -0.36
N THR A 102 -2.54 -5.45 0.42
CA THR A 102 -3.65 -5.67 1.37
C THR A 102 -3.74 -4.53 2.38
N SER A 103 -2.61 -4.05 2.87
CA SER A 103 -2.55 -2.92 3.81
C SER A 103 -3.07 -1.62 3.16
N ILE A 104 -2.70 -1.34 1.90
CA ILE A 104 -3.24 -0.19 1.15
C ILE A 104 -4.76 -0.29 1.00
N ALA A 105 -5.29 -1.45 0.58
CA ALA A 105 -6.73 -1.65 0.41
C ALA A 105 -7.52 -1.41 1.72
N ASN A 106 -6.87 -1.61 2.86
CA ASN A 106 -7.41 -1.42 4.20
C ASN A 106 -7.07 -0.05 4.81
N ARG A 107 -6.61 0.91 4.00
CA ARG A 107 -6.18 2.27 4.42
C ARG A 107 -5.06 2.28 5.47
N ASN A 108 -4.30 1.18 5.59
CA ASN A 108 -3.13 1.08 6.45
C ASN A 108 -1.85 1.38 5.65
N TYR A 109 -1.66 2.64 5.27
CA TYR A 109 -0.53 3.07 4.45
C TYR A 109 0.81 2.90 5.18
N TYR A 110 0.82 3.12 6.50
CA TYR A 110 2.00 2.85 7.33
C TYR A 110 2.40 1.37 7.28
N GLY A 111 1.46 0.44 7.52
CA GLY A 111 1.76 -1.00 7.48
C GLY A 111 2.26 -1.46 6.11
N ALA A 112 1.73 -0.86 5.03
CA ALA A 112 2.24 -1.07 3.68
C ALA A 112 3.69 -0.60 3.53
N ALA A 113 3.98 0.66 3.89
CA ALA A 113 5.33 1.23 3.82
C ALA A 113 6.33 0.45 4.69
N LYS A 114 5.95 0.06 5.91
CA LYS A 114 6.77 -0.79 6.79
C LYS A 114 7.11 -2.12 6.11
N SER A 115 6.13 -2.78 5.50
CA SER A 115 6.36 -4.04 4.78
C SER A 115 7.31 -3.85 3.59
N ILE A 116 7.19 -2.73 2.87
CA ILE A 116 8.07 -2.39 1.74
C ILE A 116 9.50 -2.14 2.24
N LEU A 117 9.66 -1.21 3.19
CA LEU A 117 10.96 -0.77 3.71
C LEU A 117 11.70 -1.85 4.49
N SER A 118 10.99 -2.87 4.98
CA SER A 118 11.60 -4.02 5.64
C SER A 118 12.49 -4.82 4.69
N ASP A 119 12.04 -5.02 3.45
CA ASP A 119 12.77 -5.81 2.47
C ASP A 119 13.57 -4.97 1.47
N ASN A 120 13.18 -3.70 1.26
CA ASN A 120 13.82 -2.76 0.36
C ASN A 120 13.95 -1.37 1.01
N PRO A 121 15.14 -0.98 1.52
CA PRO A 121 15.37 0.34 2.12
C PRO A 121 15.15 1.53 1.18
N LEU A 122 15.16 1.32 -0.14
CA LEU A 122 14.86 2.32 -1.17
C LEU A 122 13.46 2.07 -1.79
N GLY A 123 12.49 1.80 -0.92
CA GLY A 123 11.13 1.41 -1.29
C GLY A 123 10.40 2.46 -2.14
N LEU A 124 10.58 3.75 -1.88
CA LEU A 124 9.94 4.82 -2.63
C LEU A 124 10.63 5.02 -3.98
N THR A 125 11.97 5.05 -4.02
CA THR A 125 12.72 5.12 -5.29
C THR A 125 12.33 3.97 -6.21
N CYS A 126 12.39 2.72 -5.73
CA CYS A 126 12.01 1.55 -6.52
C CYS A 126 10.53 1.55 -6.94
N GLY A 127 9.63 2.11 -6.13
CA GLY A 127 8.22 2.26 -6.52
C GLY A 127 8.04 3.15 -7.76
N MET A 128 8.93 4.12 -7.94
CA MET A 128 8.88 5.07 -9.06
C MET A 128 9.63 4.59 -10.32
N VAL A 129 10.76 3.89 -10.17
CA VAL A 129 11.69 3.64 -11.29
C VAL A 129 11.87 2.17 -11.68
N CYS A 130 11.29 1.22 -10.93
CA CYS A 130 11.45 -0.19 -11.29
C CYS A 130 10.84 -0.46 -12.68
N PRO A 131 11.57 -1.19 -13.56
CA PRO A 131 11.04 -1.67 -14.83
C PRO A 131 10.07 -2.84 -14.60
N THR A 132 8.89 -2.54 -14.03
CA THR A 132 8.06 -3.57 -13.40
C THR A 132 7.56 -4.65 -14.36
N SER A 133 7.40 -4.34 -15.65
CA SER A 133 6.98 -5.26 -16.71
C SER A 133 7.94 -6.44 -16.90
N ASP A 134 9.23 -6.22 -16.68
CA ASP A 134 10.28 -7.25 -16.70
C ASP A 134 10.51 -7.89 -15.32
N LEU A 135 9.83 -7.37 -14.28
CA LEU A 135 9.98 -7.81 -12.89
C LEU A 135 8.63 -8.31 -12.33
N CYS A 136 8.17 -7.69 -11.23
CA CYS A 136 7.02 -8.14 -10.46
C CYS A 136 5.69 -8.11 -11.23
N VAL A 137 5.50 -7.18 -12.18
CA VAL A 137 4.27 -7.05 -12.97
C VAL A 137 4.24 -8.10 -14.08
N GLY A 138 5.39 -8.45 -14.67
CA GLY A 138 5.51 -9.52 -15.66
C GLY A 138 5.06 -10.90 -15.13
N GLY A 139 5.24 -11.14 -13.82
CA GLY A 139 4.76 -12.35 -13.14
C GLY A 139 3.33 -12.26 -12.58
N CYS A 140 2.59 -11.18 -12.77
CA CYS A 140 1.30 -10.99 -12.10
C CYS A 140 0.19 -11.90 -12.66
N ASN A 141 -0.50 -12.67 -11.80
CA ASN A 141 -1.62 -13.54 -12.22
C ASN A 141 -2.75 -12.80 -12.96
N LEU A 142 -2.99 -11.52 -12.65
CA LEU A 142 -4.04 -10.74 -13.33
C LEU A 142 -3.67 -10.36 -14.77
N TYR A 143 -2.44 -10.61 -15.21
CA TYR A 143 -2.10 -10.58 -16.63
C TYR A 143 -3.00 -11.52 -17.46
N ALA A 144 -3.53 -12.58 -16.84
CA ALA A 144 -4.45 -13.53 -17.47
C ALA A 144 -5.92 -13.03 -17.56
N SER A 145 -6.19 -11.76 -17.24
CA SER A 145 -7.50 -11.11 -17.34
C SER A 145 -7.45 -9.92 -18.30
N GLU A 146 -8.58 -9.56 -18.90
CA GLU A 146 -8.68 -8.47 -19.88
C GLU A 146 -8.31 -7.10 -19.30
N GLU A 147 -8.52 -6.88 -18.00
CA GLU A 147 -8.09 -5.67 -17.29
C GLU A 147 -6.57 -5.60 -17.05
N GLY A 148 -5.84 -6.70 -17.25
CA GLY A 148 -4.39 -6.75 -17.16
C GLY A 148 -3.81 -6.78 -15.74
N PRO A 149 -2.46 -6.80 -15.63
CA PRO A 149 -1.76 -6.96 -14.36
C PRO A 149 -1.92 -5.73 -13.45
N ILE A 150 -1.54 -5.86 -12.18
CA ILE A 150 -1.63 -4.78 -11.18
C ILE A 150 -0.51 -3.75 -11.39
N ASN A 151 -0.81 -2.46 -11.22
CA ASN A 151 0.20 -1.41 -11.08
C ASN A 151 0.90 -1.48 -9.70
N ILE A 152 1.84 -2.42 -9.57
CA ILE A 152 2.55 -2.69 -8.30
C ILE A 152 3.46 -1.53 -7.92
N GLY A 153 4.19 -0.95 -8.88
CA GLY A 153 5.09 0.19 -8.67
C GLY A 153 4.36 1.41 -8.11
N GLY A 154 3.25 1.82 -8.74
CA GLY A 154 2.44 2.95 -8.29
C GLY A 154 1.84 2.76 -6.90
N LEU A 155 1.45 1.53 -6.53
CA LEU A 155 0.97 1.21 -5.18
C LEU A 155 2.09 1.30 -4.14
N GLN A 156 3.28 0.82 -4.47
CA GLN A 156 4.48 0.92 -3.63
C GLN A 156 4.91 2.38 -3.44
N GLN A 157 4.90 3.17 -4.52
CA GLN A 157 5.14 4.62 -4.49
C GLN A 157 4.15 5.30 -3.56
N PHE A 158 2.84 5.12 -3.79
CA PHE A 158 1.79 5.78 -3.00
C PHE A 158 1.94 5.52 -1.49
N ALA A 159 2.09 4.25 -1.08
CA ALA A 159 2.20 3.92 0.34
C ALA A 159 3.43 4.55 1.01
N THR A 160 4.57 4.48 0.33
CA THR A 160 5.84 4.98 0.89
C THR A 160 5.91 6.50 0.84
N GLU A 161 5.27 7.15 -0.13
CA GLU A 161 5.11 8.60 -0.20
C GLU A 161 4.24 9.13 0.94
N ILE A 162 3.13 8.46 1.26
CA ILE A 162 2.31 8.80 2.43
C ILE A 162 3.13 8.65 3.71
N PHE A 163 3.91 7.58 3.86
CA PHE A 163 4.80 7.42 5.02
C PHE A 163 5.86 8.52 5.11
N SER A 164 6.47 8.90 3.98
CA SER A 164 7.39 10.05 3.91
C SER A 164 6.72 11.33 4.42
N LYS A 165 5.48 11.60 4.02
CA LYS A 165 4.68 12.75 4.49
C LYS A 165 4.30 12.67 5.98
N MET A 166 4.33 11.49 6.61
CA MET A 166 4.13 11.37 8.05
C MET A 166 5.32 11.92 8.86
N GLY A 167 6.51 12.02 8.25
CA GLY A 167 7.71 12.59 8.90
C GLY A 167 8.23 11.78 10.09
N ILE A 168 8.05 10.45 10.06
CA ILE A 168 8.42 9.54 11.14
C ILE A 168 9.81 8.94 10.86
N PRO A 169 10.77 9.03 11.80
CA PRO A 169 12.11 8.47 11.61
C PRO A 169 12.14 6.95 11.72
N GLN A 170 13.16 6.33 11.13
CA GLN A 170 13.50 4.93 11.41
C GLN A 170 14.10 4.83 12.83
N VAL A 171 13.87 3.71 13.52
CA VAL A 171 14.50 3.46 14.83
C VAL A 171 15.25 2.15 14.82
N ARG A 172 16.25 2.06 15.71
CA ARG A 172 16.97 0.82 15.98
C ARG A 172 15.99 -0.29 16.37
N ASN A 173 16.25 -1.51 15.92
CA ASN A 173 15.43 -2.67 16.22
C ASN A 173 15.16 -2.78 17.73
N PRO A 174 13.90 -2.69 18.19
CA PRO A 174 13.56 -2.75 19.63
C PRO A 174 13.91 -4.08 20.30
N ALA A 175 14.16 -5.12 19.51
CA ALA A 175 14.59 -6.44 19.96
C ALA A 175 16.12 -6.60 19.94
N LEU A 176 16.91 -5.52 19.94
CA LEU A 176 18.35 -5.61 20.17
C LEU A 176 18.68 -5.18 21.60
N PRO A 177 19.75 -5.73 22.22
CA PRO A 177 20.26 -5.23 23.50
C PRO A 177 20.56 -3.72 23.43
N PRO A 178 20.55 -2.99 24.54
CA PRO A 178 21.06 -1.62 24.59
C PRO A 178 22.45 -1.50 23.94
N PRO A 179 22.79 -0.38 23.26
CA PRO A 179 24.06 -0.24 22.53
C PRO A 179 25.30 -0.56 23.38
N ASP A 180 25.31 -0.17 24.66
CA ASP A 180 26.38 -0.43 25.64
C ASP A 180 26.51 -1.90 26.07
N GLN A 181 25.53 -2.73 25.71
CA GLN A 181 25.49 -4.18 26.00
C GLN A 181 25.67 -5.04 24.76
N MET A 182 25.92 -4.42 23.59
CA MET A 182 26.21 -5.17 22.37
C MET A 182 27.57 -5.86 22.48
N PRO A 183 27.73 -7.08 21.91
CA PRO A 183 29.04 -7.71 21.83
C PRO A 183 30.05 -6.85 21.07
N ASN A 184 31.32 -6.91 21.46
CA ASN A 184 32.41 -6.15 20.82
C ASN A 184 32.50 -6.34 19.29
N SER A 185 31.98 -7.44 18.75
CA SER A 185 31.90 -7.67 17.31
C SER A 185 31.08 -6.61 16.56
N PHE A 186 30.06 -6.02 17.20
CA PHE A 186 29.18 -5.02 16.60
C PHE A 186 29.79 -3.61 16.57
N HIS A 187 30.86 -3.36 17.34
CA HIS A 187 31.65 -2.12 17.29
C HIS A 187 32.78 -2.19 16.26
N SER A 188 32.76 -3.20 15.38
CA SER A 188 33.73 -3.30 14.28
C SER A 188 33.54 -2.15 13.29
N LYS A 189 34.64 -1.47 12.97
CA LYS A 189 34.66 -0.35 12.02
C LYS A 189 34.42 -0.85 10.59
N ILE A 190 33.38 -0.36 9.91
CA ILE A 190 32.95 -0.80 8.56
C ILE A 190 32.98 0.38 7.58
N ALA A 191 33.59 0.19 6.42
CA ALA A 191 33.61 1.16 5.34
C ALA A 191 32.73 0.71 4.17
N LEU A 192 31.99 1.63 3.60
CA LEU A 192 31.33 1.45 2.31
C LEU A 192 31.80 2.55 1.36
N ILE A 193 31.99 2.22 0.10
CA ILE A 193 32.55 3.14 -0.90
C ILE A 193 31.50 3.40 -1.98
N GLY A 194 31.12 4.66 -2.17
CA GLY A 194 30.01 5.13 -2.98
C GLY A 194 28.69 5.14 -2.19
N CYS A 195 27.98 6.26 -2.18
CA CYS A 195 26.67 6.44 -1.54
C CYS A 195 25.52 6.23 -2.55
N GLY A 196 25.59 5.14 -3.32
CA GLY A 196 24.52 4.70 -4.23
C GLY A 196 23.59 3.64 -3.59
N PRO A 197 22.58 3.16 -4.34
CA PRO A 197 21.58 2.19 -3.86
C PRO A 197 22.15 0.96 -3.14
N ALA A 198 23.22 0.36 -3.67
CA ALA A 198 23.84 -0.82 -3.09
C ALA A 198 24.42 -0.58 -1.69
N SER A 199 25.19 0.50 -1.52
CA SER A 199 25.78 0.85 -0.23
C SER A 199 24.73 1.35 0.77
N ILE A 200 23.73 2.12 0.32
CA ILE A 200 22.62 2.55 1.20
C ILE A 200 21.88 1.33 1.75
N SER A 201 21.62 0.32 0.91
CA SER A 201 21.01 -0.93 1.33
C SER A 201 21.89 -1.70 2.32
N CYS A 202 23.15 -1.94 1.95
CA CYS A 202 24.10 -2.69 2.78
C CYS A 202 24.27 -2.04 4.16
N ALA A 203 24.51 -0.74 4.21
CA ALA A 203 24.64 0.03 5.44
C ALA A 203 23.37 -0.02 6.30
N SER A 204 22.19 0.12 5.67
CA SER A 204 20.90 0.03 6.37
C SER A 204 20.72 -1.33 7.05
N PHE A 205 20.99 -2.44 6.36
CA PHE A 205 20.83 -3.77 6.94
C PHE A 205 21.90 -4.10 7.99
N LEU A 206 23.14 -3.65 7.82
CA LEU A 206 24.17 -3.75 8.85
C LEU A 206 23.78 -2.97 10.12
N ALA A 207 23.28 -1.75 10.00
CA ALA A 207 22.83 -0.99 11.17
C ALA A 207 21.60 -1.62 11.84
N ARG A 208 20.67 -2.19 11.06
CA ARG A 208 19.54 -2.97 11.58
C ARG A 208 19.99 -4.18 12.40
N LEU A 209 21.07 -4.85 12.00
CA LEU A 209 21.69 -5.94 12.75
C LEU A 209 22.36 -5.46 14.04
N GLY A 210 22.69 -4.16 14.14
CA GLY A 210 23.19 -3.52 15.35
C GLY A 210 24.62 -2.99 15.28
N TYR A 211 25.26 -3.00 14.09
CA TYR A 211 26.57 -2.39 13.92
C TYR A 211 26.46 -0.86 14.02
N ASP A 212 27.34 -0.23 14.81
CA ASP A 212 27.24 1.20 15.16
C ASP A 212 28.37 2.09 14.60
N ASP A 213 29.43 1.50 14.04
CA ASP A 213 30.52 2.25 13.39
C ASP A 213 30.60 1.98 11.88
N ILE A 214 29.59 2.46 11.16
CA ILE A 214 29.44 2.36 9.72
C ILE A 214 29.68 3.72 9.07
N THR A 215 30.62 3.79 8.11
CA THR A 215 30.90 5.00 7.34
C THR A 215 30.81 4.75 5.85
N ILE A 216 30.01 5.53 5.13
CA ILE A 216 29.97 5.57 3.67
C ILE A 216 30.84 6.73 3.17
N PHE A 217 31.77 6.44 2.28
CA PHE A 217 32.61 7.45 1.60
C PHE A 217 32.10 7.69 0.19
N GLU A 218 31.67 8.91 -0.11
CA GLU A 218 31.12 9.31 -1.40
C GLU A 218 32.07 10.25 -2.13
N LYS A 219 32.33 9.98 -3.42
CA LYS A 219 33.23 10.79 -4.25
C LYS A 219 32.70 12.19 -4.47
N GLN A 220 31.40 12.31 -4.69
CA GLN A 220 30.74 13.55 -5.07
C GLN A 220 30.33 14.38 -3.84
N LYS A 221 29.85 15.60 -4.08
CA LYS A 221 29.25 16.47 -3.05
C LYS A 221 27.81 16.11 -2.70
N TRP A 222 27.22 15.20 -3.47
CA TRP A 222 25.84 14.76 -3.33
C TRP A 222 25.77 13.26 -3.10
N ILE A 223 24.69 12.84 -2.44
CA ILE A 223 24.37 11.46 -2.07
C ILE A 223 23.38 10.84 -3.05
N GLY A 224 23.21 9.52 -3.02
CA GLY A 224 22.18 8.78 -3.76
C GLY A 224 22.62 8.18 -5.10
N GLY A 225 23.88 8.33 -5.49
CA GLY A 225 24.42 7.76 -6.74
C GLY A 225 23.64 8.19 -7.99
N LEU A 226 23.35 7.24 -8.89
CA LEU A 226 22.62 7.47 -10.13
C LEU A 226 21.19 7.99 -9.92
N SER A 227 20.53 7.60 -8.82
CA SER A 227 19.19 8.07 -8.45
C SER A 227 19.16 9.60 -8.32
N SER A 228 20.26 10.19 -7.84
CA SER A 228 20.42 11.65 -7.79
C SER A 228 21.01 12.21 -9.08
N ALA A 229 22.07 11.59 -9.60
CA ALA A 229 22.90 12.16 -10.64
C ALA A 229 22.35 12.05 -12.06
N GLU A 230 21.56 11.02 -12.37
CA GLU A 230 21.22 10.69 -13.76
C GLU A 230 19.74 10.46 -14.00
N ILE A 231 19.03 9.80 -13.09
CA ILE A 231 17.58 9.58 -13.24
C ILE A 231 16.89 10.96 -13.21
N PRO A 232 16.13 11.37 -14.24
CA PRO A 232 15.56 12.71 -14.32
C PRO A 232 14.57 13.03 -13.20
N GLN A 233 14.48 14.32 -12.81
CA GLN A 233 13.56 14.81 -11.77
C GLN A 233 12.08 14.47 -12.08
N PHE A 234 11.67 14.51 -13.35
CA PHE A 234 10.30 14.17 -13.78
C PHE A 234 9.95 12.68 -13.67
N ARG A 235 10.95 11.81 -13.40
CA ARG A 235 10.73 10.39 -13.05
C ARG A 235 10.99 10.13 -11.57
N LEU A 236 12.09 10.64 -11.04
CA LEU A 236 12.50 10.46 -9.65
C LEU A 236 12.85 11.81 -8.99
N PRO A 237 11.92 12.35 -8.18
CA PRO A 237 12.17 13.57 -7.44
C PRO A 237 13.30 13.43 -6.41
N TYR A 238 14.18 14.42 -6.30
CA TYR A 238 15.34 14.34 -5.39
C TYR A 238 14.97 14.18 -3.92
N GLU A 239 13.85 14.76 -3.48
CA GLU A 239 13.34 14.66 -2.12
C GLU A 239 13.04 13.21 -1.71
N VAL A 240 12.77 12.33 -2.67
CA VAL A 240 12.61 10.87 -2.44
C VAL A 240 13.93 10.25 -2.02
N VAL A 241 14.99 10.51 -2.78
CA VAL A 241 16.32 9.98 -2.52
C VAL A 241 16.85 10.51 -1.20
N HIS A 242 16.65 11.81 -0.94
CA HIS A 242 17.02 12.44 0.32
C HIS A 242 16.31 11.77 1.51
N PHE A 243 14.99 11.56 1.42
CA PHE A 243 14.20 10.89 2.44
C PHE A 243 14.74 9.49 2.80
N GLU A 244 15.10 8.68 1.82
CA GLU A 244 15.57 7.31 2.07
C GLU A 244 16.98 7.28 2.68
N VAL A 245 17.83 8.24 2.29
CA VAL A 245 19.13 8.42 2.94
C VAL A 245 18.99 8.94 4.37
N GLU A 246 18.04 9.84 4.64
CA GLU A 246 17.72 10.26 6.01
C GLU A 246 17.27 9.07 6.88
N LEU A 247 16.37 8.21 6.38
CA LEU A 247 15.97 7.01 7.12
C LEU A 247 17.15 6.11 7.46
N MET A 248 18.12 5.97 6.54
CA MET A 248 19.37 5.26 6.82
C MET A 248 20.16 5.97 7.93
N MET A 249 20.35 7.29 7.83
CA MET A 249 21.10 8.08 8.81
C MET A 249 20.46 8.06 10.21
N ASP A 250 19.14 7.91 10.34
CA ASP A 250 18.45 7.73 11.63
C ASP A 250 19.00 6.53 12.44
N LEU A 251 19.60 5.55 11.77
CA LEU A 251 20.23 4.38 12.40
C LEU A 251 21.70 4.62 12.80
N GLY A 252 22.23 5.83 12.64
CA GLY A 252 23.60 6.21 13.05
C GLY A 252 24.68 6.05 11.98
N ILE A 253 24.31 5.72 10.73
CA ILE A 253 25.28 5.64 9.63
C ILE A 253 25.84 7.02 9.29
N LYS A 254 27.17 7.09 9.14
CA LYS A 254 27.88 8.31 8.76
C LYS A 254 28.09 8.34 7.25
N VAL A 255 27.93 9.50 6.61
CA VAL A 255 28.27 9.71 5.20
C VAL A 255 29.29 10.83 5.10
N VAL A 256 30.43 10.53 4.46
CA VAL A 256 31.53 11.45 4.23
C VAL A 256 31.67 11.67 2.72
N CYS A 257 31.21 12.83 2.25
CA CYS A 257 31.33 13.25 0.86
C CYS A 257 32.76 13.69 0.51
N GLU A 258 33.03 13.87 -0.78
CA GLU A 258 34.33 14.26 -1.34
C GLU A 258 35.48 13.32 -0.92
N LYS A 259 35.18 12.03 -0.78
CA LYS A 259 36.15 10.96 -0.49
C LYS A 259 35.97 9.82 -1.47
N ALA A 260 37.01 9.54 -2.25
CA ALA A 260 36.96 8.57 -3.34
C ALA A 260 38.11 7.58 -3.27
N LEU A 261 37.81 6.33 -3.61
CA LEU A 261 38.82 5.29 -3.80
C LEU A 261 39.78 5.68 -4.93
N GLY A 262 41.09 5.62 -4.67
CA GLY A 262 42.14 6.06 -5.58
C GLY A 262 42.47 7.57 -5.54
N GLN A 263 41.88 8.32 -4.60
CA GLN A 263 42.19 9.74 -4.36
C GLN A 263 42.72 9.95 -2.94
N ASP A 264 43.59 10.93 -2.76
CA ASP A 264 44.17 11.32 -1.45
C ASP A 264 44.72 10.16 -0.61
N GLY A 265 45.28 9.13 -1.28
CA GLY A 265 45.85 7.95 -0.64
C GLY A 265 44.83 6.87 -0.22
N MET A 266 43.53 7.10 -0.41
CA MET A 266 42.48 6.14 -0.05
C MET A 266 42.50 4.92 -0.98
N THR A 267 42.85 3.78 -0.42
CA THR A 267 42.89 2.44 -1.04
C THR A 267 42.27 1.42 -0.10
N LEU A 268 41.93 0.22 -0.59
CA LEU A 268 41.47 -0.87 0.28
C LEU A 268 42.51 -1.16 1.37
N LEU A 269 43.80 -1.25 1.02
CA LEU A 269 44.87 -1.49 1.99
C LEU A 269 44.95 -0.38 3.05
N SER A 270 44.85 0.90 2.65
CA SER A 270 44.84 1.99 3.64
C SER A 270 43.64 1.93 4.60
N LEU A 271 42.45 1.53 4.11
CA LEU A 271 41.28 1.35 4.99
C LEU A 271 41.52 0.22 5.98
N ARG A 272 42.13 -0.88 5.54
CA ARG A 272 42.53 -1.97 6.43
C ARG A 272 43.53 -1.48 7.49
N ASP A 273 44.53 -0.70 7.10
CA ASP A 273 45.54 -0.14 8.00
C ASP A 273 44.94 0.87 9.01
N GLU A 274 43.89 1.61 8.62
CA GLU A 274 43.06 2.46 9.48
C GLU A 274 42.11 1.69 10.42
N GLY A 275 42.18 0.36 10.40
CA GLY A 275 41.47 -0.52 11.32
C GLY A 275 40.08 -0.96 10.86
N TYR A 276 39.66 -0.64 9.63
CA TYR A 276 38.40 -1.13 9.08
C TYR A 276 38.44 -2.66 8.95
N LYS A 277 37.40 -3.32 9.46
CA LYS A 277 37.31 -4.79 9.52
C LYS A 277 36.63 -5.38 8.29
N ALA A 278 35.73 -4.64 7.66
CA ALA A 278 35.11 -5.03 6.40
C ALA A 278 34.88 -3.80 5.51
N VAL A 279 34.96 -4.02 4.19
CA VAL A 279 34.73 -3.00 3.17
C VAL A 279 33.68 -3.48 2.17
N PHE A 280 32.71 -2.63 1.84
CA PHE A 280 31.78 -2.84 0.73
C PHE A 280 32.04 -1.83 -0.40
N ILE A 281 32.22 -2.33 -1.62
CA ILE A 281 32.44 -1.52 -2.82
C ILE A 281 31.11 -1.39 -3.58
N GLY A 282 30.51 -0.20 -3.53
CA GLY A 282 29.25 0.14 -4.20
C GLY A 282 29.38 1.40 -5.07
N ILE A 283 30.52 1.56 -5.76
CA ILE A 283 30.86 2.76 -6.55
C ILE A 283 30.13 2.84 -7.90
N GLY A 284 29.42 1.79 -8.29
CA GLY A 284 28.79 1.66 -9.61
C GLY A 284 29.81 1.61 -10.75
N LEU A 285 29.42 2.10 -11.92
CA LEU A 285 30.27 2.24 -13.11
C LEU A 285 30.50 3.73 -13.41
N PRO A 286 31.59 4.35 -12.91
CA PRO A 286 31.67 5.81 -12.84
C PRO A 286 31.97 6.51 -14.17
N GLN A 287 32.54 5.82 -15.16
CA GLN A 287 32.96 6.43 -16.43
C GLN A 287 32.00 6.09 -17.58
N ALA A 288 31.82 7.00 -18.53
CA ALA A 288 31.07 6.72 -19.76
C ALA A 288 31.83 5.73 -20.66
N ASN A 289 31.09 4.87 -21.35
CA ASN A 289 31.63 4.08 -22.44
C ASN A 289 31.80 4.98 -23.68
N ARG A 290 33.02 5.48 -23.92
CA ARG A 290 33.33 6.42 -25.01
C ARG A 290 33.88 5.71 -26.24
N HIS A 291 33.30 5.97 -27.40
CA HIS A 291 33.80 5.48 -28.68
C HIS A 291 34.92 6.38 -29.23
N LYS A 292 35.89 5.79 -29.96
CA LYS A 292 37.08 6.50 -30.48
C LYS A 292 36.74 7.72 -31.34
N ILE A 293 35.68 7.62 -32.15
CA ILE A 293 35.23 8.71 -33.05
C ILE A 293 34.81 9.99 -32.29
N PHE A 294 34.61 9.92 -30.99
CA PHE A 294 34.20 11.05 -30.15
C PHE A 294 35.30 11.51 -29.20
N GLU A 295 36.50 10.94 -29.24
CA GLU A 295 37.53 11.11 -28.18
C GLU A 295 37.98 12.57 -28.04
N GLU A 296 38.10 13.31 -29.15
CA GLU A 296 38.53 14.71 -29.18
C GLU A 296 37.40 15.74 -29.06
N LEU A 297 36.13 15.30 -29.01
CA LEU A 297 34.99 16.21 -28.97
C LEU A 297 34.72 16.77 -27.56
N THR A 298 34.21 18.01 -27.53
CA THR A 298 33.95 18.77 -26.31
C THR A 298 32.50 19.22 -26.19
N ILE A 299 32.11 19.64 -24.99
CA ILE A 299 30.77 20.17 -24.68
C ILE A 299 30.49 21.45 -25.48
N GLU A 300 31.48 22.33 -25.60
CA GLU A 300 31.39 23.60 -26.33
C GLU A 300 31.15 23.37 -27.83
N GLN A 301 31.66 22.26 -28.37
CA GLN A 301 31.43 21.84 -29.74
C GLN A 301 30.04 21.22 -29.95
N GLY A 302 29.32 20.86 -28.88
CA GLY A 302 27.98 20.26 -28.90
C GLY A 302 27.94 18.75 -28.61
N PHE A 303 29.04 18.15 -28.16
CA PHE A 303 29.09 16.73 -27.82
C PHE A 303 29.03 16.50 -26.30
N TYR A 304 28.20 15.54 -25.89
CA TYR A 304 28.11 15.07 -24.52
C TYR A 304 28.17 13.55 -24.47
N THR A 305 28.72 12.99 -23.41
CA THR A 305 28.30 11.65 -22.95
C THR A 305 27.12 11.78 -22.00
N SER A 306 26.39 10.69 -21.76
CA SER A 306 25.32 10.70 -20.76
C SER A 306 25.81 11.06 -19.35
N LYS A 307 27.06 10.68 -19.02
CA LYS A 307 27.74 11.00 -17.75
C LYS A 307 28.17 12.47 -17.65
N ASP A 308 28.13 13.21 -18.76
CA ASP A 308 28.27 14.68 -18.75
C ASP A 308 26.89 15.34 -18.68
N PHE A 309 25.98 14.94 -19.57
CA PHE A 309 24.71 15.62 -19.80
C PHE A 309 23.71 15.47 -18.64
N LEU A 310 23.39 14.24 -18.23
CA LEU A 310 22.35 14.01 -17.23
C LEU A 310 22.70 14.61 -15.85
N PRO A 311 23.96 14.57 -15.38
CA PRO A 311 24.34 15.28 -14.15
C PRO A 311 24.20 16.80 -14.23
N LEU A 312 24.40 17.42 -15.41
CA LEU A 312 24.15 18.87 -15.58
C LEU A 312 22.66 19.18 -15.47
N VAL A 313 21.81 18.40 -16.14
CA VAL A 313 20.35 18.55 -16.05
C VAL A 313 19.86 18.30 -14.62
N SER A 314 20.36 17.26 -13.96
CA SER A 314 20.00 16.93 -12.57
C SER A 314 20.39 18.04 -11.60
N LYS A 315 21.62 18.58 -11.68
CA LYS A 315 22.04 19.70 -10.82
C LYS A 315 21.20 20.95 -11.00
N ALA A 316 20.69 21.20 -12.21
CA ALA A 316 19.87 22.37 -12.50
C ALA A 316 18.39 22.17 -12.08
N SER A 317 17.87 20.94 -12.14
CA SER A 317 16.45 20.63 -11.87
C SER A 317 16.17 20.13 -10.45
N LYS A 318 17.15 19.53 -9.77
CA LYS A 318 17.01 18.91 -8.45
C LYS A 318 17.40 19.87 -7.33
N THR A 319 16.41 20.57 -6.79
CA THR A 319 16.61 21.45 -5.64
C THR A 319 17.11 20.66 -4.44
N GLY A 320 18.21 21.10 -3.83
CA GLY A 320 18.84 20.43 -2.67
C GLY A 320 19.95 19.44 -3.01
N MET A 321 20.12 19.04 -4.28
CA MET A 321 21.18 18.09 -4.68
C MET A 321 22.58 18.71 -4.62
N CYS A 322 22.73 19.97 -5.05
CA CYS A 322 23.99 20.72 -4.98
C CYS A 322 23.73 22.10 -4.37
N SER A 323 24.70 22.63 -3.61
CA SER A 323 24.68 24.03 -3.16
C SER A 323 25.01 25.04 -4.28
N CYS A 324 25.43 24.54 -5.43
CA CYS A 324 25.79 25.34 -6.60
C CYS A 324 24.55 25.78 -7.40
N LYS A 325 24.47 27.07 -7.75
CA LYS A 325 23.50 27.56 -8.75
C LYS A 325 23.93 27.03 -10.13
N SER A 326 23.28 25.98 -10.60
CA SER A 326 23.54 25.40 -11.92
C SER A 326 22.44 25.84 -12.90
N SER A 327 22.83 26.27 -14.10
CA SER A 327 21.91 26.53 -15.19
C SER A 327 21.63 25.25 -15.98
N LEU A 328 20.42 25.12 -16.52
CA LEU A 328 20.13 24.06 -17.48
C LEU A 328 21.04 24.19 -18.71
N PRO A 329 21.50 23.07 -19.30
CA PRO A 329 22.09 23.10 -20.63
C PRO A 329 21.13 23.74 -21.64
N GLU A 330 21.66 24.57 -22.55
CA GLU A 330 20.85 25.21 -23.60
C GLU A 330 21.01 24.47 -24.93
N LEU A 331 20.11 23.52 -25.22
CA LEU A 331 20.17 22.71 -26.43
C LEU A 331 19.26 23.28 -27.53
N ARG A 332 19.68 24.35 -28.21
CA ARG A 332 18.90 24.95 -29.32
C ARG A 332 19.18 24.23 -30.65
N GLY A 333 18.21 23.45 -31.14
CA GLY A 333 18.32 22.79 -32.45
C GLY A 333 17.94 21.31 -32.42
N THR A 334 18.59 20.51 -33.26
CA THR A 334 18.40 19.07 -33.37
C THR A 334 19.43 18.32 -32.53
N VAL A 335 18.97 17.38 -31.70
CA VAL A 335 19.81 16.53 -30.87
C VAL A 335 19.78 15.09 -31.40
N ILE A 336 20.94 14.46 -31.52
CA ILE A 336 21.08 13.02 -31.74
C ILE A 336 21.47 12.36 -30.41
N VAL A 337 20.70 11.39 -29.95
CA VAL A 337 21.02 10.53 -28.81
C VAL A 337 21.37 9.14 -29.33
N LEU A 338 22.54 8.63 -28.97
CA LEU A 338 23.06 7.35 -29.45
C LEU A 338 22.90 6.27 -28.39
N GLY A 339 22.00 5.30 -28.62
CA GLY A 339 21.74 4.19 -27.71
C GLY A 339 20.27 3.75 -27.69
N SER A 340 20.00 2.66 -26.98
CA SER A 340 18.65 2.06 -26.86
C SER A 340 18.36 1.46 -25.48
N GLY A 341 19.08 1.88 -24.44
CA GLY A 341 18.78 1.53 -23.04
C GLY A 341 18.20 2.74 -22.29
N ASP A 342 17.88 2.57 -21.01
CA ASP A 342 17.24 3.58 -20.15
C ASP A 342 17.93 4.95 -20.25
N THR A 343 19.28 4.95 -20.14
CA THR A 343 20.10 6.16 -20.26
C THR A 343 19.85 6.94 -21.55
N ALA A 344 19.59 6.26 -22.67
CA ALA A 344 19.32 6.93 -23.95
C ALA A 344 17.95 7.63 -23.94
N PHE A 345 16.94 6.99 -23.37
CA PHE A 345 15.60 7.58 -23.28
C PHE A 345 15.53 8.73 -22.27
N ASP A 346 16.24 8.61 -21.15
CA ASP A 346 16.42 9.72 -20.20
C ASP A 346 17.16 10.91 -20.84
N CYS A 347 18.21 10.64 -21.63
CA CYS A 347 18.91 11.71 -22.39
C CYS A 347 17.98 12.37 -23.41
N ALA A 348 17.14 11.58 -24.10
CA ALA A 348 16.23 12.08 -25.12
C ALA A 348 15.16 13.02 -24.53
N THR A 349 14.45 12.56 -23.49
CA THR A 349 13.41 13.33 -22.80
C THR A 349 13.99 14.53 -22.05
N SER A 350 15.18 14.41 -21.45
CA SER A 350 15.88 15.53 -20.81
C SER A 350 16.37 16.59 -21.81
N SER A 351 16.68 16.19 -23.05
CA SER A 351 17.05 17.14 -24.10
C SER A 351 15.90 18.10 -24.45
N LEU A 352 14.66 17.61 -24.44
CA LEU A 352 13.47 18.46 -24.64
C LEU A 352 13.32 19.51 -23.53
N ARG A 353 13.63 19.15 -22.28
CA ARG A 353 13.65 20.10 -21.15
C ARG A 353 14.72 21.18 -21.28
N CYS A 354 15.80 20.87 -22.00
CA CYS A 354 16.88 21.80 -22.32
C CYS A 354 16.59 22.69 -23.53
N GLY A 355 15.37 22.62 -24.11
CA GLY A 355 14.94 23.45 -25.23
C GLY A 355 15.24 22.87 -26.62
N ALA A 356 15.54 21.56 -26.71
CA ALA A 356 15.73 20.89 -27.99
C ALA A 356 14.48 21.01 -28.88
N LYS A 357 14.68 21.37 -30.14
CA LYS A 357 13.59 21.48 -31.12
C LYS A 357 13.14 20.11 -31.62
N ARG A 358 14.08 19.18 -31.74
CA ARG A 358 13.86 17.82 -32.25
C ARG A 358 14.91 16.89 -31.69
N VAL A 359 14.52 15.67 -31.36
CA VAL A 359 15.41 14.65 -30.79
C VAL A 359 15.30 13.37 -31.61
N TYR A 360 16.45 12.86 -32.06
CA TYR A 360 16.58 11.56 -32.71
C TYR A 360 17.26 10.57 -31.77
N VAL A 361 16.58 9.49 -31.43
CA VAL A 361 17.17 8.33 -30.74
C VAL A 361 17.63 7.36 -31.81
N VAL A 362 18.95 7.24 -31.95
CA VAL A 362 19.61 6.46 -33.01
C VAL A 362 20.26 5.22 -32.40
N PHE A 363 20.02 4.05 -32.99
CA PHE A 363 20.54 2.79 -32.48
C PHE A 363 20.90 1.81 -33.59
N ARG A 364 21.97 1.05 -33.36
CA ARG A 364 22.61 0.14 -34.34
C ARG A 364 21.88 -1.18 -34.61
N LYS A 365 20.65 -1.34 -34.12
CA LYS A 365 19.83 -2.57 -34.25
C LYS A 365 18.39 -2.21 -34.57
N GLY A 366 17.50 -3.20 -34.63
CA GLY A 366 16.06 -2.98 -34.84
C GLY A 366 15.31 -2.56 -33.58
N PHE A 367 14.04 -2.15 -33.73
CA PHE A 367 13.15 -1.80 -32.62
C PHE A 367 12.96 -2.95 -31.63
N THR A 368 12.91 -4.20 -32.11
CA THR A 368 12.80 -5.40 -31.27
C THR A 368 14.03 -5.65 -30.40
N ASN A 369 15.11 -4.87 -30.59
CA ASN A 369 16.35 -4.96 -29.82
C ASN A 369 16.57 -3.78 -28.88
N ILE A 370 15.55 -2.93 -28.67
CA ILE A 370 15.57 -1.92 -27.62
C ILE A 370 15.72 -2.64 -26.27
N ARG A 371 16.65 -2.15 -25.44
CA ARG A 371 16.98 -2.76 -24.14
C ARG A 371 16.15 -2.18 -23.00
N ALA A 372 15.75 -0.92 -23.12
CA ALA A 372 14.85 -0.33 -22.15
C ALA A 372 13.48 -1.02 -22.21
N VAL A 373 12.79 -1.05 -21.08
CA VAL A 373 11.43 -1.60 -21.04
C VAL A 373 10.45 -0.74 -21.83
N PRO A 374 9.33 -1.31 -22.31
CA PRO A 374 8.35 -0.58 -23.10
C PRO A 374 7.84 0.70 -22.42
N GLU A 375 7.71 0.70 -21.09
CA GLU A 375 7.22 1.88 -20.35
C GLU A 375 8.20 3.05 -20.42
N GLU A 376 9.50 2.80 -20.50
CA GLU A 376 10.54 3.83 -20.64
C GLU A 376 10.58 4.39 -22.07
N MET A 377 10.44 3.51 -23.06
CA MET A 377 10.35 3.88 -24.47
C MET A 377 9.11 4.73 -24.75
N GLU A 378 7.97 4.40 -24.15
CA GLU A 378 6.69 5.09 -24.35
C GLU A 378 6.80 6.57 -23.99
N LEU A 379 7.50 6.93 -22.90
CA LEU A 379 7.70 8.32 -22.50
C LEU A 379 8.36 9.15 -23.61
N ALA A 380 9.43 8.64 -24.22
CA ALA A 380 10.10 9.33 -25.32
C ALA A 380 9.21 9.40 -26.59
N MET A 381 8.41 8.36 -26.84
CA MET A 381 7.51 8.30 -27.99
C MET A 381 6.34 9.29 -27.88
N GLU A 382 5.72 9.40 -26.70
CA GLU A 382 4.63 10.35 -26.45
C GLU A 382 5.10 11.80 -26.57
N GLU A 383 6.34 12.07 -26.15
CA GLU A 383 7.02 13.37 -26.30
C GLU A 383 7.63 13.61 -27.69
N LYS A 384 7.28 12.76 -28.68
CA LYS A 384 7.64 12.92 -30.10
C LYS A 384 9.14 12.84 -30.40
N CYS A 385 9.91 12.09 -29.62
CA CYS A 385 11.24 11.69 -30.04
C CYS A 385 11.14 10.77 -31.28
N GLU A 386 12.06 10.94 -32.22
CA GLU A 386 12.13 10.11 -33.42
C GLU A 386 13.14 8.99 -33.26
N PHE A 387 12.79 7.82 -33.77
CA PHE A 387 13.56 6.60 -33.58
C PHE A 387 14.16 6.18 -34.92
N MET A 388 15.50 6.10 -34.96
CA MET A 388 16.25 5.76 -36.17
C MET A 388 17.00 4.44 -35.93
N PRO A 389 16.37 3.28 -36.22
CA PRO A 389 16.99 1.98 -36.05
C PRO A 389 18.03 1.72 -37.14
N PHE A 390 18.81 0.66 -36.94
CA PHE A 390 19.76 0.13 -37.91
C PHE A 390 20.87 1.09 -38.36
N LEU A 391 21.34 1.98 -37.47
CA LEU A 391 22.38 2.95 -37.78
C LEU A 391 23.57 2.84 -36.83
N SER A 392 24.76 2.62 -37.40
CA SER A 392 26.02 2.63 -36.66
C SER A 392 26.82 3.90 -36.95
N PRO A 393 27.28 4.62 -35.91
CA PRO A 393 28.13 5.81 -36.02
C PRO A 393 29.39 5.63 -36.89
N ARG A 394 29.64 6.56 -37.82
CA ARG A 394 30.87 6.61 -38.62
C ARG A 394 31.70 7.86 -38.40
N GLU A 395 31.16 9.03 -38.73
CA GLU A 395 31.92 10.29 -38.69
C GLU A 395 31.07 11.42 -38.11
N VAL A 396 31.70 12.27 -37.30
CA VAL A 396 31.09 13.51 -36.79
C VAL A 396 31.38 14.65 -37.76
N ILE A 397 30.32 15.27 -38.28
CA ILE A 397 30.44 16.36 -39.24
C ILE A 397 30.59 17.68 -38.49
N MET A 398 31.76 18.31 -38.62
CA MET A 398 32.08 19.59 -37.98
C MET A 398 32.02 20.74 -38.98
N LYS A 399 31.45 21.88 -38.57
CA LYS A 399 31.45 23.13 -39.35
C LYS A 399 31.70 24.33 -38.44
N ALA A 400 32.67 25.17 -38.82
CA ALA A 400 33.05 26.37 -38.06
C ALA A 400 33.29 26.10 -36.56
N GLY A 401 33.93 24.96 -36.25
CA GLY A 401 34.25 24.56 -34.87
C GLY A 401 33.06 24.05 -34.05
N ARG A 402 31.89 23.81 -34.64
CA ARG A 402 30.73 23.20 -33.98
C ARG A 402 30.20 22.00 -34.73
N LEU A 403 29.49 21.12 -34.03
CA LEU A 403 28.74 20.02 -34.61
C LEU A 403 27.71 20.54 -35.62
N ALA A 404 27.66 19.91 -36.79
CA ALA A 404 26.67 20.20 -37.84
C ALA A 404 25.90 18.95 -38.31
N GLY A 405 26.30 17.77 -37.86
CA GLY A 405 25.62 16.51 -38.12
C GLY A 405 26.50 15.30 -37.86
N MET A 406 26.00 14.15 -38.28
CA MET A 406 26.66 12.87 -38.10
C MET A 406 26.40 11.96 -39.29
N GLU A 407 27.43 11.27 -39.74
CA GLU A 407 27.34 10.21 -40.73
C GLU A 407 27.23 8.85 -40.03
N PHE A 408 26.35 8.02 -40.56
CA PHE A 408 26.09 6.65 -40.14
C PHE A 408 26.22 5.71 -41.33
N CYS A 409 26.59 4.46 -41.07
CA CYS A 409 26.36 3.36 -41.99
C CYS A 409 25.13 2.57 -41.54
N ARG A 410 24.44 1.93 -42.50
CA ARG A 410 23.35 1.03 -42.19
C ARG A 410 23.89 -0.26 -41.56
N THR A 411 23.15 -0.81 -40.61
CA THR A 411 23.42 -2.14 -40.05
C THR A 411 22.31 -3.12 -40.41
N GLU A 412 22.65 -4.39 -40.55
CA GLU A 412 21.65 -5.45 -40.73
C GLU A 412 22.05 -6.75 -40.01
N LEU A 413 21.05 -7.60 -39.79
CA LEU A 413 21.22 -8.91 -39.19
C LEU A 413 21.34 -9.94 -40.32
N THR A 414 22.43 -10.70 -40.34
CA THR A 414 22.61 -11.79 -41.31
C THR A 414 21.72 -12.98 -40.95
N ASP A 415 21.56 -13.92 -41.90
CA ASP A 415 20.84 -15.18 -41.65
C ASP A 415 21.50 -16.03 -40.54
N GLU A 416 22.81 -15.85 -40.28
CA GLU A 416 23.51 -16.50 -39.17
C GLU A 416 23.28 -15.81 -37.81
N GLY A 417 22.64 -14.64 -37.78
CA GLY A 417 22.37 -13.87 -36.58
C GLY A 417 23.49 -12.90 -36.17
N ASP A 418 24.48 -12.70 -37.02
CA ASP A 418 25.54 -11.71 -36.83
C ASP A 418 25.11 -10.32 -37.33
N TRP A 419 25.66 -9.26 -36.73
CA TRP A 419 25.40 -7.90 -37.16
C TRP A 419 26.50 -7.42 -38.10
N MET A 420 26.12 -7.01 -39.30
CA MET A 420 27.03 -6.42 -40.28
C MET A 420 26.75 -4.92 -40.46
N GLU A 421 27.79 -4.18 -40.86
CA GLU A 421 27.73 -2.78 -41.21
C GLU A 421 27.93 -2.65 -42.73
N ASP A 422 26.99 -2.03 -43.42
CA ASP A 422 27.06 -1.78 -44.87
C ASP A 422 27.63 -0.37 -45.09
N GLU A 423 28.91 -0.33 -45.50
CA GLU A 423 29.67 0.89 -45.73
C GLU A 423 29.19 1.69 -46.95
N ASP A 424 28.53 1.04 -47.91
CA ASP A 424 28.03 1.70 -49.12
C ASP A 424 26.69 2.41 -48.84
N GLN A 425 25.95 1.97 -47.82
CA GLN A 425 24.68 2.54 -47.40
C GLN A 425 24.84 3.58 -46.27
N ILE A 426 25.28 4.79 -46.65
CA ILE A 426 25.48 5.90 -45.71
C ILE A 426 24.24 6.79 -45.51
N ILE A 427 24.07 7.29 -44.29
CA ILE A 427 23.07 8.30 -43.92
C ILE A 427 23.74 9.47 -43.21
N ARG A 428 23.49 10.69 -43.67
CA ARG A 428 23.95 11.92 -43.02
C ARG A 428 22.79 12.62 -42.34
N LEU A 429 22.78 12.63 -41.02
CA LEU A 429 21.76 13.28 -40.21
C LEU A 429 22.28 14.63 -39.70
N LYS A 430 21.55 15.71 -40.00
CA LYS A 430 21.90 17.05 -39.48
C LYS A 430 21.57 17.14 -37.99
N ALA A 431 22.50 17.65 -37.21
CA ALA A 431 22.34 17.84 -35.77
C ALA A 431 23.28 18.91 -35.26
N ASP A 432 22.84 19.59 -34.21
CA ASP A 432 23.60 20.62 -33.51
C ASP A 432 24.27 20.04 -32.26
N TYR A 433 23.72 18.93 -31.74
CA TYR A 433 24.22 18.24 -30.56
C TYR A 433 24.20 16.73 -30.74
N ILE A 434 25.18 16.06 -30.14
CA ILE A 434 25.24 14.59 -30.02
C ILE A 434 25.40 14.23 -28.55
N ILE A 435 24.60 13.27 -28.08
CA ILE A 435 24.68 12.69 -26.74
C ILE A 435 24.93 11.18 -26.87
N SER A 436 26.10 10.72 -26.43
CA SER A 436 26.43 9.29 -26.41
C SER A 436 25.92 8.62 -25.13
N ALA A 437 25.06 7.61 -25.28
CA ALA A 437 24.45 6.85 -24.18
C ALA A 437 24.74 5.34 -24.31
N PHE A 438 26.00 4.98 -24.58
CA PHE A 438 26.45 3.59 -24.76
C PHE A 438 26.63 2.79 -23.46
N GLY A 439 26.22 3.36 -22.33
CA GLY A 439 26.39 2.78 -21.00
C GLY A 439 27.65 3.29 -20.32
N SER A 440 28.05 2.61 -19.26
CA SER A 440 29.13 3.03 -18.37
C SER A 440 30.07 1.88 -18.07
N MET A 441 31.26 2.21 -17.59
CA MET A 441 32.33 1.26 -17.34
C MET A 441 33.19 1.69 -16.14
N LEU A 442 34.02 0.75 -15.67
CA LEU A 442 35.10 1.02 -14.74
C LEU A 442 36.41 1.04 -15.52
N SER A 443 36.92 2.22 -15.85
CA SER A 443 38.12 2.39 -16.69
C SER A 443 39.29 3.10 -16.02
N ASP A 444 39.04 3.90 -14.97
CA ASP A 444 40.10 4.66 -14.28
C ASP A 444 41.15 3.74 -13.64
N PRO A 445 42.42 3.76 -14.10
CA PRO A 445 43.48 2.92 -13.56
C PRO A 445 43.72 3.14 -12.07
N LYS A 446 43.60 4.39 -11.57
CA LYS A 446 43.84 4.70 -10.16
C LYS A 446 42.81 4.04 -9.26
N VAL A 447 41.56 3.99 -9.70
CA VAL A 447 40.48 3.32 -8.96
C VAL A 447 40.71 1.81 -8.95
N LYS A 448 41.13 1.22 -10.08
CA LYS A 448 41.47 -0.21 -10.16
C LYS A 448 42.65 -0.59 -9.29
N GLU A 449 43.72 0.20 -9.33
CA GLU A 449 44.90 0.00 -8.48
C GLU A 449 44.54 0.11 -6.99
N ALA A 450 43.67 1.06 -6.63
CA ALA A 450 43.21 1.24 -5.26
C ALA A 450 42.33 0.08 -4.73
N MET A 451 41.79 -0.76 -5.62
CA MET A 451 41.10 -2.02 -5.27
C MET A 451 42.04 -3.21 -5.09
N ALA A 452 43.34 -3.09 -5.37
CA ALA A 452 44.27 -4.19 -5.14
C ALA A 452 44.28 -4.62 -3.66
N PRO A 453 44.35 -5.92 -3.34
CA PRO A 453 44.63 -7.06 -4.22
C PRO A 453 43.39 -7.82 -4.76
N VAL A 454 42.19 -7.20 -4.76
CA VAL A 454 40.96 -7.85 -5.27
C VAL A 454 41.15 -8.29 -6.72
N ARG A 455 40.83 -9.55 -7.02
CA ARG A 455 40.87 -10.07 -8.39
C ARG A 455 39.76 -9.43 -9.23
N LEU A 456 40.12 -9.04 -10.45
CA LEU A 456 39.19 -8.56 -11.45
C LEU A 456 38.93 -9.67 -12.48
N ASN A 457 37.68 -9.80 -12.91
CA ASN A 457 37.27 -10.73 -13.95
C ASN A 457 37.67 -10.21 -15.36
N ARG A 458 37.34 -10.98 -16.40
CA ARG A 458 37.65 -10.63 -17.81
C ARG A 458 37.07 -9.29 -18.28
N TRP A 459 36.05 -8.76 -17.60
CA TRP A 459 35.42 -7.49 -17.91
C TRP A 459 36.05 -6.32 -17.14
N GLY A 460 37.09 -6.58 -16.33
CA GLY A 460 37.75 -5.57 -15.51
C GLY A 460 36.94 -5.11 -14.30
N LEU A 461 35.98 -5.93 -13.86
CA LEU A 461 35.14 -5.71 -12.67
C LEU A 461 35.57 -6.67 -11.54
N PRO A 462 35.33 -6.35 -10.27
CA PRO A 462 35.59 -7.28 -9.15
C PRO A 462 34.99 -8.66 -9.39
N GLU A 463 35.79 -9.70 -9.21
CA GLU A 463 35.33 -11.09 -9.21
C GLU A 463 34.72 -11.40 -7.85
N LEU A 464 33.44 -11.80 -7.84
CA LEU A 464 32.65 -12.02 -6.64
C LEU A 464 32.00 -13.39 -6.64
N ASP A 465 31.84 -13.97 -5.45
CA ASP A 465 30.93 -15.08 -5.24
C ASP A 465 29.47 -14.57 -5.31
N PRO A 466 28.61 -15.15 -6.18
CA PRO A 466 27.28 -14.61 -6.44
C PRO A 466 26.29 -14.78 -5.29
N GLU A 467 26.54 -15.71 -4.36
CA GLU A 467 25.68 -15.92 -3.19
C GLU A 467 26.07 -15.01 -2.04
N SER A 468 27.37 -14.82 -1.80
CA SER A 468 27.87 -14.06 -0.65
C SER A 468 28.23 -12.62 -0.95
N MET A 469 28.36 -12.26 -2.24
CA MET A 469 28.87 -10.97 -2.72
C MET A 469 30.32 -10.68 -2.26
N GLN A 470 31.02 -11.72 -1.80
CA GLN A 470 32.39 -11.64 -1.31
C GLN A 470 33.37 -11.69 -2.48
N SER A 471 34.43 -10.88 -2.41
CA SER A 471 35.50 -10.89 -3.40
C SER A 471 36.56 -11.98 -3.11
N SER A 472 37.66 -11.98 -3.86
CA SER A 472 38.83 -12.80 -3.54
C SER A 472 39.44 -12.51 -2.16
N GLU A 473 39.15 -11.33 -1.59
CA GLU A 473 39.57 -10.93 -0.25
C GLU A 473 38.40 -11.09 0.73
N SER A 474 38.58 -11.89 1.78
CA SER A 474 37.49 -12.27 2.69
C SER A 474 36.81 -11.11 3.42
N TRP A 475 37.48 -9.97 3.57
CA TRP A 475 37.00 -8.77 4.22
C TRP A 475 36.43 -7.73 3.24
N VAL A 476 36.44 -8.01 1.93
CA VAL A 476 35.98 -7.10 0.88
C VAL A 476 34.81 -7.71 0.12
N PHE A 477 33.72 -6.96 0.06
CA PHE A 477 32.48 -7.30 -0.62
C PHE A 477 32.16 -6.22 -1.66
N ALA A 478 31.34 -6.52 -2.66
CA ALA A 478 30.89 -5.52 -3.63
C ALA A 478 29.48 -5.83 -4.15
N GLY A 479 28.80 -4.83 -4.69
CA GLY A 479 27.43 -5.00 -5.18
C GLY A 479 26.92 -3.81 -5.98
N GLY A 480 25.81 -4.00 -6.70
CA GLY A 480 25.27 -3.06 -7.67
C GLY A 480 26.02 -3.11 -9.00
N ASP A 481 25.96 -2.04 -9.80
CA ASP A 481 26.51 -2.05 -11.17
C ASP A 481 27.98 -2.50 -11.25
N VAL A 482 28.79 -2.25 -10.20
CA VAL A 482 30.20 -2.66 -10.15
C VAL A 482 30.37 -4.18 -10.10
N ALA A 483 29.37 -4.94 -9.62
CA ALA A 483 29.36 -6.40 -9.67
C ALA A 483 29.12 -6.94 -11.10
N GLY A 484 28.62 -6.10 -12.01
CA GLY A 484 28.39 -6.44 -13.42
C GLY A 484 27.22 -7.39 -13.68
N GLN A 485 26.34 -7.60 -12.69
CA GLN A 485 25.14 -8.43 -12.81
C GLN A 485 23.86 -7.61 -12.74
N ALA A 486 23.76 -6.70 -11.76
CA ALA A 486 22.62 -5.81 -11.61
C ALA A 486 22.49 -4.84 -12.79
N ASN A 487 21.27 -4.64 -13.27
CA ASN A 487 20.93 -3.64 -14.29
C ASN A 487 19.90 -2.62 -13.78
N THR A 488 19.38 -2.83 -12.57
CA THR A 488 18.32 -2.00 -11.98
C THR A 488 18.67 -1.54 -10.57
N THR A 489 17.97 -0.48 -10.11
CA THR A 489 18.10 0.01 -8.73
C THR A 489 17.75 -1.07 -7.71
N VAL A 490 16.69 -1.87 -7.96
CA VAL A 490 16.22 -2.88 -7.00
C VAL A 490 17.17 -4.08 -6.89
N GLU A 491 17.83 -4.47 -7.98
CA GLU A 491 18.89 -5.49 -7.94
C GLU A 491 20.11 -4.96 -7.18
N SER A 492 20.51 -3.71 -7.41
CA SER A 492 21.60 -3.08 -6.65
C SER A 492 21.30 -3.04 -5.15
N VAL A 493 20.05 -2.73 -4.78
CA VAL A 493 19.59 -2.81 -3.39
C VAL A 493 19.69 -4.24 -2.86
N ASN A 494 19.30 -5.24 -3.66
CA ASN A 494 19.37 -6.64 -3.27
C ASN A 494 20.82 -7.12 -3.07
N ASP A 495 21.75 -6.70 -3.93
CA ASP A 495 23.17 -7.01 -3.76
C ASP A 495 23.71 -6.50 -2.41
N GLY A 496 23.35 -5.26 -2.04
CA GLY A 496 23.69 -4.71 -0.73
C GLY A 496 23.04 -5.46 0.43
N LYS A 497 21.77 -5.87 0.27
CA LYS A 497 21.03 -6.69 1.25
C LYS A 497 21.72 -8.05 1.45
N GLN A 498 22.07 -8.72 0.35
CA GLN A 498 22.74 -10.01 0.36
C GLN A 498 24.13 -9.90 1.01
N ALA A 499 24.93 -8.93 0.59
CA ALA A 499 26.25 -8.67 1.14
C ALA A 499 26.21 -8.42 2.66
N SER A 500 25.21 -7.68 3.15
CA SER A 500 25.11 -7.34 4.58
C SER A 500 25.06 -8.57 5.50
N TRP A 501 24.39 -9.66 5.08
CA TRP A 501 24.31 -10.89 5.86
C TRP A 501 25.66 -11.62 5.91
N HIS A 502 26.37 -11.68 4.79
CA HIS A 502 27.65 -12.36 4.71
C HIS A 502 28.80 -11.53 5.29
N MET A 503 28.74 -10.21 5.19
CA MET A 503 29.56 -9.28 5.97
C MET A 503 29.33 -9.48 7.46
N HIS A 504 28.07 -9.62 7.90
CA HIS A 504 27.77 -9.93 9.29
C HIS A 504 28.40 -11.26 9.70
N LYS A 505 28.21 -12.33 8.94
CA LYS A 505 28.83 -13.64 9.20
C LYS A 505 30.36 -13.55 9.30
N TYR A 506 30.98 -12.83 8.38
CA TYR A 506 32.43 -12.60 8.37
C TYR A 506 32.87 -11.86 9.63
N LEU A 507 32.26 -10.71 9.94
CA LEU A 507 32.59 -9.90 11.11
C LEU A 507 32.42 -10.67 12.41
N GLN A 508 31.35 -11.45 12.56
CA GLN A 508 31.17 -12.29 13.76
C GLN A 508 32.26 -13.37 13.87
N SER A 509 32.68 -13.97 12.75
CA SER A 509 33.74 -14.98 12.74
C SER A 509 35.10 -14.44 13.23
N LEU A 510 35.40 -13.15 13.01
CA LEU A 510 36.63 -12.51 13.51
C LEU A 510 36.71 -12.48 15.04
N HIS A 511 35.56 -12.57 15.71
CA HIS A 511 35.42 -12.59 17.16
C HIS A 511 35.08 -13.99 17.70
N GLY A 512 35.26 -15.04 16.89
CA GLY A 512 34.98 -16.43 17.27
C GLY A 512 33.50 -16.74 17.48
N GLN A 513 32.59 -15.89 16.97
CA GLN A 513 31.15 -16.06 17.10
C GLN A 513 30.57 -16.75 15.86
N THR A 514 29.58 -17.61 16.08
CA THR A 514 28.82 -18.25 15.00
C THR A 514 27.47 -17.56 14.84
N VAL A 515 27.02 -17.44 13.59
CA VAL A 515 25.69 -16.93 13.23
C VAL A 515 24.81 -18.08 12.76
N SER A 516 23.48 -17.88 12.80
CA SER A 516 22.51 -18.85 12.29
C SER A 516 22.85 -19.27 10.85
N SER A 517 22.66 -20.55 10.53
CA SER A 517 22.78 -21.04 9.15
C SER A 517 21.68 -20.52 8.24
N VAL A 518 20.53 -20.16 8.82
CA VAL A 518 19.41 -19.50 8.13
C VAL A 518 19.57 -17.98 8.26
N PRO A 519 19.58 -17.21 7.15
CA PRO A 519 19.63 -15.75 7.20
C PRO A 519 18.50 -15.11 8.00
N GLN A 520 18.84 -14.13 8.85
CA GLN A 520 17.90 -13.44 9.75
C GLN A 520 18.12 -11.93 9.72
N LEU A 521 17.98 -11.31 8.54
CA LEU A 521 18.03 -9.85 8.44
C LEU A 521 16.83 -9.19 9.16
N PRO A 522 17.06 -8.17 10.01
CA PRO A 522 15.97 -7.53 10.73
C PRO A 522 15.07 -6.67 9.84
N LEU A 523 13.82 -6.54 10.26
CA LEU A 523 12.81 -5.73 9.57
C LEU A 523 13.03 -4.22 9.80
N PHE A 524 12.29 -3.39 9.07
CA PHE A 524 12.23 -1.95 9.30
C PHE A 524 11.39 -1.65 10.55
N HIS A 525 11.86 -0.72 11.40
CA HIS A 525 11.15 -0.30 12.61
C HIS A 525 11.04 1.22 12.72
N CYS A 526 9.97 1.69 13.34
CA CYS A 526 9.81 3.10 13.74
C CYS A 526 9.06 3.21 15.07
N ALA A 527 8.89 4.45 15.57
CA ALA A 527 8.22 4.70 16.85
C ALA A 527 6.78 4.14 16.94
N ILE A 528 6.07 3.98 15.82
CA ILE A 528 4.72 3.39 15.78
C ILE A 528 4.71 1.94 16.29
N ASP A 529 5.78 1.17 16.05
CA ASP A 529 5.85 -0.24 16.46
C ASP A 529 5.81 -0.44 17.99
N SER A 530 6.12 0.63 18.75
CA SER A 530 6.18 0.59 20.22
C SER A 530 4.86 1.01 20.87
N VAL A 531 3.83 1.36 20.09
CA VAL A 531 2.52 1.76 20.62
C VAL A 531 1.83 0.56 21.28
N ASP A 532 1.48 0.69 22.57
CA ASP A 532 0.68 -0.32 23.26
C ASP A 532 -0.77 -0.25 22.79
N ILE A 533 -1.21 -1.33 22.12
CA ILE A 533 -2.58 -1.53 21.68
C ILE A 533 -3.34 -2.54 22.55
N GLY A 534 -2.78 -2.96 23.68
CA GLY A 534 -3.46 -3.85 24.62
C GLY A 534 -4.62 -3.17 25.34
N VAL A 535 -5.62 -3.96 25.73
CA VAL A 535 -6.84 -3.48 26.40
C VAL A 535 -7.25 -4.46 27.48
N GLU A 536 -7.85 -3.98 28.55
CA GLU A 536 -8.43 -4.81 29.61
C GLU A 536 -9.95 -4.70 29.56
N MET A 537 -10.63 -5.84 29.69
CA MET A 537 -12.10 -5.92 29.70
C MET A 537 -12.51 -7.07 30.63
N CYS A 538 -13.42 -6.81 31.58
CA CYS A 538 -13.90 -7.80 32.56
C CYS A 538 -12.77 -8.48 33.37
N GLY A 539 -11.70 -7.75 33.70
CA GLY A 539 -10.53 -8.30 34.40
C GLY A 539 -9.63 -9.20 33.53
N ILE A 540 -9.89 -9.29 32.22
CA ILE A 540 -9.08 -10.05 31.27
C ILE A 540 -8.23 -9.07 30.45
N ARG A 541 -6.91 -9.28 30.44
CA ARG A 541 -5.98 -8.50 29.61
C ARG A 541 -5.88 -9.11 28.21
N PHE A 542 -6.27 -8.33 27.21
CA PHE A 542 -6.10 -8.64 25.79
C PHE A 542 -4.81 -7.97 25.29
N PRO A 543 -3.90 -8.70 24.63
CA PRO A 543 -2.65 -8.12 24.13
C PRO A 543 -2.87 -7.18 22.92
N ASN A 544 -4.02 -7.30 22.25
CA ASN A 544 -4.55 -6.37 21.25
C ASN A 544 -6.07 -6.60 21.14
N PRO A 545 -6.86 -5.66 20.60
CA PRO A 545 -8.32 -5.74 20.64
C PRO A 545 -8.90 -6.64 19.54
N PHE A 546 -8.10 -7.32 18.72
CA PHE A 546 -8.60 -8.09 17.57
C PHE A 546 -8.66 -9.58 17.89
N GLY A 547 -9.80 -10.20 17.57
CA GLY A 547 -10.02 -11.63 17.77
C GLY A 547 -10.85 -12.30 16.69
N LEU A 548 -10.69 -13.62 16.57
CA LEU A 548 -11.50 -14.41 15.65
C LEU A 548 -12.89 -14.65 16.21
N ALA A 549 -13.91 -14.29 15.44
CA ALA A 549 -15.31 -14.61 15.77
C ALA A 549 -15.58 -16.12 15.78
N SER A 550 -16.60 -16.55 16.53
CA SER A 550 -17.13 -17.92 16.49
C SER A 550 -17.80 -18.21 15.14
N ALA A 551 -17.06 -18.82 14.21
CA ALA A 551 -17.39 -18.82 12.77
C ALA A 551 -16.54 -19.84 11.97
N PRO A 552 -16.66 -19.95 10.63
CA PRO A 552 -15.81 -20.85 9.84
C PRO A 552 -14.28 -20.73 10.07
N PRO A 553 -13.70 -19.54 10.32
CA PRO A 553 -12.29 -19.38 10.68
C PRO A 553 -11.85 -20.09 11.96
N THR A 554 -12.79 -20.49 12.81
CA THR A 554 -12.55 -21.20 14.07
C THR A 554 -13.21 -22.58 14.05
N THR A 555 -13.42 -23.17 12.86
CA THR A 555 -13.97 -24.53 12.67
C THR A 555 -13.17 -25.60 13.39
N SER A 556 -11.86 -25.40 13.59
CA SER A 556 -10.99 -26.34 14.30
C SER A 556 -9.94 -25.62 15.15
N THR A 557 -9.53 -26.28 16.23
CA THR A 557 -8.51 -25.81 17.18
C THR A 557 -7.18 -25.53 16.52
N ALA A 558 -6.77 -26.34 15.53
CA ALA A 558 -5.57 -26.11 14.76
C ALA A 558 -5.59 -24.76 14.02
N MET A 559 -6.77 -24.27 13.61
CA MET A 559 -6.90 -22.93 13.00
C MET A 559 -6.70 -21.82 14.04
N ILE A 560 -7.25 -21.98 15.24
CA ILE A 560 -7.09 -21.04 16.34
C ILE A 560 -5.62 -20.97 16.78
N ARG A 561 -4.94 -22.12 16.95
CA ARG A 561 -3.49 -22.18 17.23
C ARG A 561 -2.70 -21.37 16.21
N ARG A 562 -2.97 -21.60 14.92
CA ARG A 562 -2.32 -20.84 13.84
C ARG A 562 -2.59 -19.34 13.97
N ALA A 563 -3.83 -18.94 14.27
CA ALA A 563 -4.17 -17.54 14.49
C ALA A 563 -3.39 -16.88 15.66
N PHE A 564 -3.16 -17.60 16.77
CA PHE A 564 -2.35 -17.06 17.87
C PHE A 564 -0.88 -16.91 17.53
N LEU A 565 -0.31 -17.88 16.81
CA LEU A 565 1.02 -17.73 16.22
C LEU A 565 1.08 -16.51 15.30
N GLU A 566 -0.03 -16.20 14.64
CA GLU A 566 -0.17 -14.99 13.83
C GLU A 566 -0.40 -13.69 14.59
N GLY A 567 -0.50 -13.73 15.91
CA GLY A 567 -0.57 -12.53 16.73
C GLY A 567 -1.99 -12.04 17.05
N TRP A 568 -3.04 -12.75 16.64
CA TRP A 568 -4.41 -12.46 17.10
C TRP A 568 -4.46 -12.38 18.62
N GLY A 569 -5.19 -11.41 19.18
CA GLY A 569 -5.23 -11.18 20.62
C GLY A 569 -6.08 -12.19 21.37
N PHE A 570 -7.20 -12.58 20.74
CA PHE A 570 -8.13 -13.58 21.27
C PHE A 570 -8.80 -14.39 20.16
N ALA A 571 -9.46 -15.48 20.51
CA ALA A 571 -10.29 -16.23 19.58
C ALA A 571 -11.47 -16.89 20.30
N LEU A 572 -12.56 -17.05 19.56
CA LEU A 572 -13.68 -17.86 19.99
C LEU A 572 -13.62 -19.25 19.40
N THR A 573 -13.99 -20.27 20.18
CA THR A 573 -14.32 -21.58 19.61
C THR A 573 -15.52 -21.43 18.68
N LYS A 574 -15.64 -22.30 17.66
CA LYS A 574 -16.93 -22.45 16.97
C LYS A 574 -17.95 -22.93 18.02
N THR A 575 -19.14 -22.33 18.02
CA THR A 575 -20.21 -22.67 18.98
C THR A 575 -20.38 -24.17 19.07
N PHE A 576 -20.33 -24.75 20.26
CA PHE A 576 -20.55 -26.19 20.48
C PHE A 576 -21.64 -26.41 21.54
N SER A 577 -22.18 -27.62 21.56
CA SER A 577 -23.28 -28.05 22.41
C SER A 577 -22.98 -29.40 23.06
N LEU A 578 -23.88 -29.87 23.92
CA LEU A 578 -23.85 -31.22 24.46
C LEU A 578 -24.10 -32.26 23.35
N ASP A 579 -23.65 -33.50 23.55
CA ASP A 579 -23.71 -34.55 22.53
C ASP A 579 -25.15 -34.88 22.08
N LYS A 580 -26.15 -34.66 22.94
CA LYS A 580 -27.57 -34.83 22.58
C LYS A 580 -28.07 -33.81 21.54
N ASP A 581 -27.34 -32.70 21.39
CA ASP A 581 -27.67 -31.58 20.51
C ASP A 581 -26.73 -31.53 19.29
N LEU A 582 -26.08 -32.64 18.94
CA LEU A 582 -25.24 -32.71 17.74
C LEU A 582 -26.03 -32.35 16.47
N VAL A 583 -25.31 -31.74 15.53
CA VAL A 583 -25.86 -31.24 14.27
C VAL A 583 -25.11 -31.83 13.07
N THR A 584 -25.74 -31.74 11.90
CA THR A 584 -25.12 -32.07 10.62
C THR A 584 -25.37 -30.93 9.65
N ASN A 585 -24.31 -30.38 9.07
CA ASN A 585 -24.39 -29.30 8.10
C ASN A 585 -24.88 -29.80 6.73
N VAL A 586 -25.59 -28.93 6.00
CA VAL A 586 -25.95 -29.15 4.59
C VAL A 586 -24.88 -28.58 3.64
N SER A 587 -24.97 -28.87 2.34
CA SER A 587 -24.12 -28.27 1.31
C SER A 587 -24.88 -28.07 -0.02
N PRO A 588 -24.62 -26.96 -0.76
CA PRO A 588 -23.75 -25.82 -0.42
C PRO A 588 -24.34 -24.93 0.70
N ARG A 589 -23.52 -24.25 1.51
CA ARG A 589 -24.03 -23.51 2.69
C ARG A 589 -23.45 -22.14 2.96
N ILE A 590 -22.42 -21.71 2.22
CA ILE A 590 -21.84 -20.37 2.30
C ILE A 590 -21.74 -19.85 0.87
N VAL A 591 -22.28 -18.67 0.61
CA VAL A 591 -22.32 -18.05 -0.72
C VAL A 591 -21.86 -16.60 -0.64
N ARG A 592 -21.28 -16.10 -1.75
CA ARG A 592 -20.92 -14.69 -1.90
C ARG A 592 -22.16 -13.79 -1.83
N GLY A 593 -21.93 -12.57 -1.37
CA GLY A 593 -22.92 -11.50 -1.39
C GLY A 593 -23.22 -10.98 -2.78
N THR A 594 -24.48 -10.68 -3.07
CA THR A 594 -24.94 -9.92 -4.26
C THR A 594 -25.08 -8.42 -3.97
N THR A 595 -24.74 -8.00 -2.74
CA THR A 595 -24.95 -6.64 -2.21
C THR A 595 -24.11 -5.54 -2.88
N SER A 596 -23.14 -5.89 -3.72
CA SER A 596 -22.31 -4.95 -4.47
C SER A 596 -22.22 -5.30 -5.96
N GLY A 597 -23.30 -5.85 -6.52
CA GLY A 597 -23.39 -6.20 -7.94
C GLY A 597 -22.54 -7.42 -8.33
N PRO A 598 -22.25 -7.62 -9.64
CA PRO A 598 -21.55 -8.79 -10.15
C PRO A 598 -20.02 -8.71 -10.00
N MET A 599 -19.52 -8.23 -8.87
CA MET A 599 -18.09 -8.22 -8.57
C MET A 599 -17.67 -9.56 -7.94
N PHE A 600 -16.65 -10.21 -8.50
CA PHE A 600 -16.11 -11.49 -8.04
C PHE A 600 -14.69 -11.32 -7.46
N GLY A 601 -14.17 -12.37 -6.83
CA GLY A 601 -12.82 -12.37 -6.28
C GLY A 601 -12.70 -11.58 -4.97
N PRO A 602 -11.64 -10.77 -4.79
CA PRO A 602 -11.29 -10.17 -3.50
C PRO A 602 -12.38 -9.21 -2.99
N GLY A 603 -12.45 -9.03 -1.68
CA GLY A 603 -13.24 -7.96 -1.07
C GLY A 603 -14.77 -8.09 -1.24
N GLN A 604 -15.31 -9.32 -1.26
CA GLN A 604 -16.77 -9.51 -1.28
C GLN A 604 -17.44 -8.71 -0.16
N SER A 605 -18.40 -7.86 -0.52
CA SER A 605 -19.04 -6.93 0.41
C SER A 605 -19.87 -7.64 1.50
N SER A 606 -20.34 -8.86 1.22
CA SER A 606 -20.99 -9.71 2.19
C SER A 606 -20.86 -11.19 1.83
N PHE A 607 -21.22 -12.05 2.79
CA PHE A 607 -21.51 -13.46 2.57
C PHE A 607 -22.83 -13.80 3.24
N LEU A 608 -23.55 -14.77 2.70
CA LEU A 608 -24.66 -15.42 3.39
C LEU A 608 -24.31 -16.87 3.70
N ASN A 609 -24.64 -17.30 4.91
CA ASN A 609 -24.46 -18.68 5.34
C ASN A 609 -25.74 -19.28 5.93
N ILE A 610 -25.91 -20.58 5.73
CA ILE A 610 -26.91 -21.43 6.40
C ILE A 610 -26.18 -22.54 7.18
N GLU A 611 -25.05 -22.20 7.81
CA GLU A 611 -24.20 -23.11 8.56
C GLU A 611 -24.61 -23.17 10.04
N LEU A 612 -24.75 -24.38 10.59
CA LEU A 612 -25.13 -24.57 11.98
C LEU A 612 -23.97 -24.30 12.96
N ILE A 613 -24.14 -24.73 14.21
CA ILE A 613 -23.07 -24.83 15.20
C ILE A 613 -22.00 -25.87 14.78
N SER A 614 -20.98 -26.06 15.61
CA SER A 614 -19.91 -27.03 15.35
C SER A 614 -20.46 -28.45 15.22
N GLU A 615 -19.99 -29.19 14.23
CA GLU A 615 -20.21 -30.64 14.12
C GLU A 615 -19.27 -31.45 15.05
N LYS A 616 -18.35 -30.76 15.75
CA LYS A 616 -17.42 -31.39 16.71
C LYS A 616 -17.99 -31.33 18.12
N THR A 617 -17.75 -32.40 18.90
CA THR A 617 -18.30 -32.61 20.24
C THR A 617 -17.80 -31.61 21.27
N ALA A 618 -18.51 -31.47 22.39
CA ALA A 618 -18.05 -30.68 23.53
C ALA A 618 -16.70 -31.20 24.08
N ALA A 619 -16.49 -32.51 24.10
CA ALA A 619 -15.24 -33.12 24.54
C ALA A 619 -14.04 -32.65 23.70
N TYR A 620 -14.19 -32.62 22.37
CA TYR A 620 -13.16 -32.09 21.47
C TYR A 620 -12.79 -30.64 21.83
N TRP A 621 -13.80 -29.78 22.03
CA TRP A 621 -13.58 -28.37 22.31
C TRP A 621 -13.00 -28.13 23.70
N CYS A 622 -13.47 -28.83 24.72
CA CYS A 622 -12.93 -28.70 26.07
C CYS A 622 -11.45 -29.10 26.11
N GLN A 623 -11.10 -30.27 25.57
CA GLN A 623 -9.69 -30.68 25.48
C GLN A 623 -8.86 -29.66 24.70
N SER A 624 -9.40 -29.18 23.57
CA SER A 624 -8.74 -28.18 22.73
C SER A 624 -8.46 -26.85 23.43
N VAL A 625 -9.39 -26.38 24.27
CA VAL A 625 -9.22 -25.16 25.06
C VAL A 625 -8.10 -25.34 26.08
N THR A 626 -8.07 -26.49 26.77
CA THR A 626 -6.97 -26.83 27.69
C THR A 626 -5.61 -26.79 26.98
N GLU A 627 -5.50 -27.41 25.80
CA GLU A 627 -4.27 -27.39 25.01
C GLU A 627 -3.87 -25.97 24.56
N LEU A 628 -4.83 -25.17 24.10
CA LEU A 628 -4.55 -23.80 23.66
C LEU A 628 -4.12 -22.90 24.82
N LYS A 629 -4.71 -23.04 26.00
CA LYS A 629 -4.32 -22.24 27.17
C LYS A 629 -2.99 -22.65 27.77
N ALA A 630 -2.65 -23.94 27.71
CA ALA A 630 -1.33 -24.42 28.09
C ALA A 630 -0.24 -23.80 27.21
N ASP A 631 -0.45 -23.77 25.89
CA ASP A 631 0.55 -23.28 24.94
C ASP A 631 0.56 -21.76 24.77
N PHE A 632 -0.58 -21.11 25.01
CA PHE A 632 -0.77 -19.67 24.81
C PHE A 632 -1.41 -19.00 26.04
N PRO A 633 -0.75 -18.98 27.21
CA PRO A 633 -1.33 -18.48 28.45
C PRO A 633 -1.76 -17.00 28.37
N ASN A 634 -1.03 -16.19 27.59
CA ASN A 634 -1.28 -14.76 27.40
C ASN A 634 -2.30 -14.45 26.28
N LYS A 635 -2.85 -15.47 25.62
CA LYS A 635 -3.90 -15.32 24.61
C LYS A 635 -5.24 -15.67 25.24
N VAL A 636 -6.26 -14.91 24.85
CA VAL A 636 -7.61 -15.09 25.41
C VAL A 636 -8.41 -16.08 24.56
N ILE A 637 -8.96 -17.10 25.22
CA ILE A 637 -9.85 -18.11 24.64
C ILE A 637 -11.24 -17.95 25.23
N ILE A 638 -12.22 -17.72 24.37
CA ILE A 638 -13.62 -17.62 24.78
C ILE A 638 -14.38 -18.82 24.20
N SER A 639 -14.94 -19.65 25.08
CA SER A 639 -15.72 -20.82 24.65
C SER A 639 -17.12 -20.41 24.26
N SER A 640 -17.44 -20.50 22.97
CA SER A 640 -18.79 -20.26 22.46
C SER A 640 -19.65 -21.50 22.67
N ILE A 641 -20.74 -21.37 23.42
CA ILE A 641 -21.61 -22.51 23.80
C ILE A 641 -23.08 -22.22 23.50
N MET A 642 -23.86 -23.27 23.30
CA MET A 642 -25.30 -23.18 23.07
C MET A 642 -26.05 -24.44 23.54
N CYS A 643 -27.19 -24.22 24.20
CA CYS A 643 -28.13 -25.27 24.61
C CYS A 643 -29.56 -24.89 24.24
N SER A 644 -30.48 -25.85 24.38
CA SER A 644 -31.92 -25.58 24.46
C SER A 644 -32.28 -24.69 25.65
N TYR A 645 -33.52 -24.20 25.71
CA TYR A 645 -34.01 -23.49 26.89
C TYR A 645 -34.22 -24.44 28.09
N ASN A 646 -33.11 -24.92 28.64
CA ASN A 646 -33.07 -25.88 29.73
C ASN A 646 -31.96 -25.50 30.72
N LYS A 647 -32.33 -25.30 31.99
CA LYS A 647 -31.40 -24.88 33.04
C LYS A 647 -30.27 -25.88 33.26
N ALA A 648 -30.57 -27.18 33.28
CA ALA A 648 -29.57 -28.22 33.55
C ALA A 648 -28.51 -28.25 32.44
N ASP A 649 -28.94 -28.15 31.18
CA ASP A 649 -28.05 -28.17 30.02
C ASP A 649 -27.06 -27.00 30.01
N TRP A 650 -27.58 -25.77 30.21
CA TRP A 650 -26.74 -24.58 30.29
C TRP A 650 -25.77 -24.65 31.48
N THR A 651 -26.21 -25.20 32.61
CA THR A 651 -25.36 -25.37 33.79
C THR A 651 -24.24 -26.38 33.53
N GLU A 652 -24.57 -27.52 32.93
CA GLU A 652 -23.62 -28.59 32.60
C GLU A 652 -22.58 -28.10 31.61
N LEU A 653 -23.01 -27.58 30.46
CA LEU A 653 -22.11 -27.17 29.38
C LEU A 653 -21.23 -25.97 29.79
N ALA A 654 -21.77 -25.02 30.57
CA ALA A 654 -20.98 -23.89 31.06
C ALA A 654 -19.88 -24.36 32.03
N LYS A 655 -20.20 -25.29 32.95
CA LYS A 655 -19.19 -25.88 33.86
C LYS A 655 -18.13 -26.68 33.11
N MET A 656 -18.52 -27.46 32.09
CA MET A 656 -17.56 -28.17 31.24
C MET A 656 -16.59 -27.19 30.55
N ALA A 657 -17.13 -26.11 29.99
CA ALA A 657 -16.33 -25.11 29.30
C ALA A 657 -15.41 -24.32 30.27
N GLU A 658 -15.89 -23.98 31.47
CA GLU A 658 -15.04 -23.35 32.50
C GLU A 658 -13.94 -24.31 32.97
N ALA A 659 -14.28 -25.57 33.27
CA ALA A 659 -13.32 -26.59 33.71
C ALA A 659 -12.21 -26.87 32.69
N SER A 660 -12.46 -26.59 31.40
CA SER A 660 -11.45 -26.69 30.35
C SER A 660 -10.34 -25.63 30.42
N GLY A 661 -10.54 -24.57 31.22
CA GLY A 661 -9.62 -23.46 31.38
C GLY A 661 -9.92 -22.25 30.48
N ALA A 662 -11.11 -22.16 29.89
CA ALA A 662 -11.52 -20.99 29.10
C ALA A 662 -11.42 -19.70 29.93
N ASP A 663 -10.94 -18.61 29.31
CA ASP A 663 -10.84 -17.32 30.00
C ASP A 663 -12.22 -16.67 30.19
N ALA A 664 -13.16 -16.96 29.28
CA ALA A 664 -14.55 -16.53 29.35
C ALA A 664 -15.46 -17.44 28.52
N LEU A 665 -16.77 -17.26 28.65
CA LEU A 665 -17.78 -17.91 27.81
C LEU A 665 -18.49 -16.91 26.89
N GLU A 666 -18.94 -17.36 25.72
CA GLU A 666 -19.88 -16.62 24.87
C GLU A 666 -21.15 -17.46 24.67
N LEU A 667 -22.28 -16.96 25.13
CA LEU A 667 -23.58 -17.62 25.01
C LEU A 667 -24.18 -17.29 23.65
N ASN A 668 -24.22 -18.27 22.75
CA ASN A 668 -24.81 -18.05 21.43
C ASN A 668 -26.34 -18.14 21.51
N LEU A 669 -26.99 -16.98 21.67
CA LEU A 669 -28.45 -16.87 21.71
C LEU A 669 -29.04 -16.43 20.36
N SER A 670 -28.26 -16.52 19.28
CA SER A 670 -28.50 -15.64 18.13
C SER A 670 -28.43 -16.28 16.76
N CYS A 671 -28.15 -17.59 16.67
CA CYS A 671 -28.13 -18.29 15.39
C CYS A 671 -29.51 -18.20 14.71
N PRO A 672 -29.63 -17.56 13.52
CA PRO A 672 -30.94 -17.27 12.92
C PRO A 672 -31.55 -18.44 12.15
N HIS A 673 -30.82 -19.55 11.96
CA HIS A 673 -31.23 -20.63 11.08
C HIS A 673 -30.96 -22.01 11.70
N GLY A 674 -31.85 -22.97 11.39
CA GLY A 674 -31.75 -24.39 11.78
C GLY A 674 -31.84 -24.71 13.27
N MET A 675 -31.73 -23.73 14.15
CA MET A 675 -31.77 -23.90 15.61
C MET A 675 -33.05 -23.38 16.25
N GLY A 676 -33.75 -22.41 15.61
CA GLY A 676 -35.01 -21.86 16.11
C GLY A 676 -36.14 -22.88 16.17
N GLU A 677 -36.20 -23.81 15.20
CA GLU A 677 -37.15 -24.94 15.18
C GLU A 677 -36.96 -25.90 16.36
N ARG A 678 -35.79 -25.85 17.02
CA ARG A 678 -35.45 -26.63 18.23
C ARG A 678 -35.57 -25.80 19.51
N GLY A 679 -36.14 -24.60 19.45
CA GLY A 679 -36.24 -23.68 20.58
C GLY A 679 -34.90 -23.11 21.05
N MET A 680 -33.88 -23.07 20.18
CA MET A 680 -32.53 -22.59 20.50
C MET A 680 -32.12 -21.40 19.62
N GLY A 681 -31.00 -20.75 19.94
CA GLY A 681 -30.47 -19.65 19.15
C GLY A 681 -31.45 -18.48 19.09
N LEU A 682 -31.77 -17.99 17.89
CA LEU A 682 -32.64 -16.82 17.68
C LEU A 682 -33.98 -16.90 18.42
N ALA A 683 -34.55 -18.10 18.58
CA ALA A 683 -35.80 -18.29 19.33
C ALA A 683 -35.69 -17.83 20.81
N CYS A 684 -34.50 -17.93 21.41
CA CYS A 684 -34.22 -17.40 22.74
C CYS A 684 -33.78 -15.94 22.70
N GLY A 685 -32.88 -15.55 21.78
CA GLY A 685 -32.27 -14.21 21.78
C GLY A 685 -33.16 -13.05 21.36
N GLN A 686 -34.41 -13.32 20.96
CA GLN A 686 -35.42 -12.30 20.67
C GLN A 686 -36.34 -11.99 21.87
N ASP A 687 -36.25 -12.78 22.94
CA ASP A 687 -37.09 -12.67 24.12
C ASP A 687 -36.27 -12.27 25.35
N THR A 688 -36.65 -11.14 25.96
CA THR A 688 -35.94 -10.60 27.14
C THR A 688 -35.99 -11.53 28.34
N GLU A 689 -37.08 -12.27 28.56
CA GLU A 689 -37.22 -13.18 29.70
C GLU A 689 -36.31 -14.40 29.53
N LEU A 690 -36.30 -14.98 28.34
CA LEU A 690 -35.46 -16.14 28.05
C LEU A 690 -33.97 -15.79 28.19
N VAL A 691 -33.55 -14.65 27.64
CA VAL A 691 -32.16 -14.17 27.73
C VAL A 691 -31.75 -13.94 29.19
N ARG A 692 -32.59 -13.24 29.98
CA ARG A 692 -32.35 -12.99 31.40
C ARG A 692 -32.19 -14.29 32.19
N ASN A 693 -33.09 -15.25 31.95
CA ASN A 693 -33.08 -16.54 32.65
C ASN A 693 -31.85 -17.38 32.29
N ILE A 694 -31.48 -17.46 31.01
CA ILE A 694 -30.26 -18.17 30.58
C ILE A 694 -29.02 -17.56 31.22
N CYS A 695 -28.87 -16.23 31.17
CA CYS A 695 -27.73 -15.55 31.80
C CYS A 695 -27.69 -15.82 33.30
N ARG A 696 -28.84 -15.81 33.98
CA ARG A 696 -28.94 -16.12 35.42
C ARG A 696 -28.49 -17.55 35.72
N TRP A 697 -28.87 -18.52 34.88
CA TRP A 697 -28.45 -19.91 35.05
C TRP A 697 -26.95 -20.08 34.88
N VAL A 698 -26.37 -19.47 33.84
CA VAL A 698 -24.92 -19.53 33.60
C VAL A 698 -24.15 -18.82 34.71
N ARG A 699 -24.60 -17.63 35.14
CA ARG A 699 -23.93 -16.91 36.24
C ARG A 699 -23.89 -17.71 37.54
N GLN A 700 -24.95 -18.47 37.84
CA GLN A 700 -25.00 -19.38 38.99
C GLN A 700 -24.08 -20.59 38.82
N ALA A 701 -23.72 -20.96 37.59
CA ALA A 701 -22.98 -22.17 37.27
C ALA A 701 -21.46 -21.95 37.26
N VAL A 702 -20.98 -20.79 36.82
CA VAL A 702 -19.56 -20.48 36.59
C VAL A 702 -19.11 -19.20 37.29
N GLN A 703 -17.80 -19.04 37.50
CA GLN A 703 -17.16 -17.85 38.07
C GLN A 703 -16.44 -17.00 37.00
N ILE A 704 -15.95 -17.62 35.92
CA ILE A 704 -15.33 -16.87 34.81
C ILE A 704 -16.34 -15.90 34.16
N PRO A 705 -15.86 -14.82 33.51
CA PRO A 705 -16.74 -13.90 32.79
C PRO A 705 -17.50 -14.59 31.66
N PHE A 706 -18.73 -14.14 31.38
CA PHE A 706 -19.46 -14.58 30.19
C PHE A 706 -20.22 -13.46 29.49
N PHE A 707 -20.37 -13.63 28.18
CA PHE A 707 -20.97 -12.64 27.28
C PHE A 707 -22.16 -13.22 26.55
N ALA A 708 -23.30 -12.53 26.54
CA ALA A 708 -24.42 -12.92 25.70
C ALA A 708 -24.22 -12.40 24.27
N LYS A 709 -24.14 -13.29 23.27
CA LYS A 709 -24.08 -12.88 21.87
C LYS A 709 -25.47 -12.56 21.35
N LEU A 710 -25.68 -11.31 20.94
CA LEU A 710 -26.99 -10.76 20.59
C LEU A 710 -27.27 -10.83 19.09
N THR A 711 -28.55 -10.99 18.75
CA THR A 711 -29.04 -11.02 17.38
C THR A 711 -29.43 -9.61 16.96
N PRO A 712 -29.05 -9.14 15.77
CA PRO A 712 -29.54 -7.86 15.26
C PRO A 712 -31.00 -7.95 14.78
N ASN A 713 -31.58 -9.15 14.75
CA ASN A 713 -32.92 -9.43 14.23
C ASN A 713 -34.00 -9.21 15.29
N VAL A 714 -33.96 -8.07 15.99
CA VAL A 714 -34.92 -7.67 17.03
C VAL A 714 -35.32 -6.22 16.82
N THR A 715 -36.52 -5.86 17.30
CA THR A 715 -37.00 -4.47 17.26
C THR A 715 -36.10 -3.54 18.05
N ASN A 716 -35.77 -3.93 19.29
CA ASN A 716 -34.90 -3.16 20.17
C ASN A 716 -33.85 -4.05 20.82
N ILE A 717 -32.61 -3.94 20.34
CA ILE A 717 -31.50 -4.74 20.87
C ILE A 717 -31.05 -4.30 22.27
N VAL A 718 -31.38 -3.06 22.67
CA VAL A 718 -31.05 -2.53 24.00
C VAL A 718 -31.79 -3.31 25.08
N ASP A 719 -33.07 -3.63 24.87
CA ASP A 719 -33.88 -4.39 25.84
C ASP A 719 -33.29 -5.79 26.08
N ILE A 720 -32.76 -6.41 25.02
CA ILE A 720 -32.08 -7.71 25.12
C ILE A 720 -30.75 -7.58 25.86
N ALA A 721 -29.97 -6.53 25.58
CA ALA A 721 -28.71 -6.27 26.29
C ALA A 721 -28.95 -5.98 27.78
N MET A 722 -29.99 -5.22 28.12
CA MET A 722 -30.44 -4.97 29.49
C MET A 722 -30.83 -6.27 30.18
N ALA A 723 -31.62 -7.12 29.52
CA ALA A 723 -31.99 -8.43 30.05
C ALA A 723 -30.78 -9.33 30.33
N ALA A 724 -29.78 -9.34 29.44
CA ALA A 724 -28.54 -10.07 29.66
C ALA A 724 -27.76 -9.51 30.87
N HIS A 725 -27.66 -8.18 30.99
CA HIS A 725 -27.02 -7.50 32.12
C HIS A 725 -27.73 -7.82 33.46
N GLU A 726 -29.06 -7.71 33.50
CA GLU A 726 -29.89 -8.07 34.67
C GLU A 726 -29.79 -9.56 35.04
N GLY A 727 -29.54 -10.41 34.04
CA GLY A 727 -29.27 -11.83 34.23
C GLY A 727 -27.87 -12.13 34.76
N GLY A 728 -26.99 -11.13 34.87
CA GLY A 728 -25.64 -11.25 35.40
C GLY A 728 -24.56 -11.53 34.35
N ALA A 729 -24.82 -11.26 33.07
CA ALA A 729 -23.76 -11.27 32.05
C ALA A 729 -22.75 -10.16 32.32
N ASP A 730 -21.47 -10.45 32.11
CA ASP A 730 -20.36 -9.49 32.30
C ASP A 730 -20.20 -8.53 31.12
N GLY A 731 -20.89 -8.81 30.01
CA GLY A 731 -20.89 -8.02 28.79
C GLY A 731 -21.75 -8.67 27.71
N VAL A 732 -21.75 -8.08 26.52
CA VAL A 732 -22.46 -8.60 25.35
C VAL A 732 -21.58 -8.61 24.11
N THR A 733 -21.83 -9.57 23.21
CA THR A 733 -21.28 -9.54 21.86
C THR A 733 -22.33 -8.99 20.89
N ALA A 734 -22.04 -7.86 20.25
CA ALA A 734 -22.94 -7.15 19.33
C ALA A 734 -22.31 -7.02 17.93
N THR A 735 -22.78 -7.72 16.89
CA THR A 735 -23.91 -8.67 16.86
C THR A 735 -23.60 -9.94 16.07
N ASN A 736 -24.53 -10.91 16.11
CA ASN A 736 -24.58 -12.00 15.15
C ASN A 736 -25.01 -11.49 13.75
N THR A 737 -25.19 -12.42 12.82
CA THR A 737 -25.59 -12.18 11.42
C THR A 737 -27.01 -11.65 11.27
N VAL A 738 -27.25 -10.92 10.19
CA VAL A 738 -28.58 -10.38 9.82
C VAL A 738 -29.32 -11.44 8.98
N SER A 739 -30.56 -11.76 9.32
CA SER A 739 -31.34 -12.75 8.58
C SER A 739 -31.67 -12.25 7.17
N GLY A 740 -31.54 -13.12 6.16
CA GLY A 740 -31.85 -12.73 4.79
C GLY A 740 -31.86 -13.88 3.77
N LEU A 741 -32.14 -13.51 2.51
CA LEU A 741 -32.06 -14.36 1.33
C LEU A 741 -31.20 -13.63 0.28
N MET A 742 -30.07 -14.23 -0.11
CA MET A 742 -29.04 -13.50 -0.88
C MET A 742 -29.46 -13.26 -2.34
N GLY A 743 -30.21 -14.19 -2.93
CA GLY A 743 -30.72 -14.02 -4.28
C GLY A 743 -31.36 -15.26 -4.86
N LEU A 744 -32.14 -15.03 -5.89
CA LEU A 744 -32.71 -16.05 -6.76
C LEU A 744 -32.09 -15.90 -8.16
N LYS A 745 -31.97 -17.01 -8.87
CA LYS A 745 -31.63 -17.02 -10.28
C LYS A 745 -32.83 -16.59 -11.13
N ALA A 746 -32.59 -16.34 -12.42
CA ALA A 746 -33.64 -15.97 -13.37
C ALA A 746 -34.76 -17.03 -13.48
N ASP A 747 -34.47 -18.30 -13.20
CA ASP A 747 -35.46 -19.40 -13.17
C ASP A 747 -36.23 -19.50 -11.84
N GLY A 748 -36.01 -18.57 -10.91
CA GLY A 748 -36.62 -18.56 -9.57
C GLY A 748 -35.92 -19.46 -8.54
N THR A 749 -34.91 -20.25 -8.93
CA THR A 749 -34.20 -21.13 -7.99
C THR A 749 -33.23 -20.35 -7.10
N PRO A 750 -33.08 -20.70 -5.81
CA PRO A 750 -32.24 -19.96 -4.88
C PRO A 750 -30.75 -20.27 -5.03
N TRP A 751 -29.91 -19.39 -4.47
CA TRP A 751 -28.50 -19.67 -4.20
C TRP A 751 -28.13 -19.26 -2.75
N PRO A 752 -27.78 -20.21 -1.86
CA PRO A 752 -27.55 -21.64 -2.12
C PRO A 752 -28.84 -22.44 -2.39
N GLY A 753 -28.77 -23.43 -3.28
CA GLY A 753 -29.85 -24.38 -3.57
C GLY A 753 -29.42 -25.81 -3.22
N ILE A 754 -30.14 -26.46 -2.31
CA ILE A 754 -29.80 -27.73 -1.67
C ILE A 754 -30.54 -28.90 -2.30
N GLY A 755 -29.78 -29.97 -2.59
CA GLY A 755 -30.30 -31.24 -3.10
C GLY A 755 -30.98 -31.11 -4.47
N ARG A 756 -31.62 -32.20 -4.92
CA ARG A 756 -32.33 -32.24 -6.23
C ARG A 756 -33.46 -31.22 -6.33
N GLY A 757 -34.13 -30.95 -5.22
CA GLY A 757 -35.20 -29.96 -5.13
C GLY A 757 -34.73 -28.50 -5.12
N LYS A 758 -33.41 -28.23 -5.13
CA LYS A 758 -32.81 -26.89 -5.07
C LYS A 758 -33.42 -26.01 -3.96
N ARG A 759 -33.70 -26.59 -2.80
CA ARG A 759 -34.38 -25.89 -1.69
C ARG A 759 -33.42 -24.93 -0.98
N THR A 760 -33.93 -23.97 -0.25
CA THR A 760 -33.12 -23.11 0.62
C THR A 760 -33.90 -22.74 1.88
N THR A 761 -33.24 -22.08 2.82
CA THR A 761 -33.85 -21.41 3.98
C THR A 761 -33.20 -20.04 4.15
N TYR A 762 -33.76 -19.19 5.01
CA TYR A 762 -33.13 -17.92 5.35
C TYR A 762 -31.78 -18.16 6.02
N GLY A 763 -30.78 -17.41 5.59
CA GLY A 763 -29.41 -17.49 6.12
C GLY A 763 -29.00 -16.24 6.86
N GLY A 764 -27.82 -16.29 7.47
CA GLY A 764 -27.18 -15.15 8.11
C GLY A 764 -26.26 -14.40 7.14
N VAL A 765 -26.58 -13.13 6.88
CA VAL A 765 -25.72 -12.17 6.17
C VAL A 765 -24.65 -11.64 7.11
N SER A 766 -23.41 -11.62 6.62
CA SER A 766 -22.21 -11.17 7.32
C SER A 766 -21.35 -10.28 6.41
N GLY A 767 -20.31 -9.64 6.95
CA GLY A 767 -19.40 -8.78 6.20
C GLY A 767 -19.78 -7.30 6.23
N ASN A 768 -19.16 -6.51 5.35
CA ASN A 768 -19.26 -5.04 5.37
C ASN A 768 -20.69 -4.53 5.15
N ALA A 769 -21.52 -5.27 4.41
CA ALA A 769 -22.92 -4.90 4.18
C ALA A 769 -23.73 -4.76 5.48
N ILE A 770 -23.34 -5.43 6.57
CA ILE A 770 -24.05 -5.35 7.86
C ILE A 770 -23.37 -4.41 8.87
N ARG A 771 -22.22 -3.80 8.52
CA ARG A 771 -21.48 -2.90 9.43
C ARG A 771 -22.35 -1.75 9.97
N PRO A 772 -23.21 -1.07 9.17
CA PRO A 772 -24.06 0.00 9.71
C PRO A 772 -25.03 -0.49 10.80
N ILE A 773 -25.56 -1.71 10.67
CA ILE A 773 -26.46 -2.33 11.65
C ILE A 773 -25.70 -2.64 12.94
N ALA A 774 -24.49 -3.18 12.83
CA ALA A 774 -23.64 -3.48 13.97
C ALA A 774 -23.17 -2.21 14.71
N LEU A 775 -22.75 -1.16 13.99
CA LEU A 775 -22.37 0.14 14.59
C LEU A 775 -23.53 0.77 15.36
N ARG A 776 -24.75 0.72 14.79
CA ARG A 776 -25.97 1.16 15.49
C ARG A 776 -26.20 0.36 16.77
N ALA A 777 -26.10 -0.97 16.70
CA ALA A 777 -26.30 -1.83 17.87
C ALA A 777 -25.29 -1.52 18.99
N VAL A 778 -24.00 -1.45 18.66
CA VAL A 778 -22.93 -1.16 19.62
C VAL A 778 -23.13 0.21 20.27
N SER A 779 -23.35 1.26 19.48
CA SER A 779 -23.53 2.61 20.01
C SER A 779 -24.80 2.78 20.84
N ALA A 780 -25.92 2.15 20.44
CA ALA A 780 -27.16 2.18 21.20
C ALA A 780 -27.01 1.48 22.56
N ILE A 781 -26.37 0.30 22.59
CA ILE A 781 -26.11 -0.44 23.83
C ILE A 781 -25.17 0.37 24.73
N ALA A 782 -24.07 0.91 24.18
CA ALA A 782 -23.10 1.67 24.96
C ALA A 782 -23.70 2.96 25.55
N LYS A 783 -24.65 3.60 24.87
CA LYS A 783 -25.36 4.78 25.37
C LYS A 783 -26.38 4.42 26.47
N ALA A 784 -27.07 3.29 26.33
CA ALA A 784 -28.08 2.84 27.29
C ALA A 784 -27.49 2.19 28.54
N LEU A 785 -26.35 1.51 28.41
CA LEU A 785 -25.62 0.83 29.48
C LEU A 785 -24.17 1.32 29.54
N PRO A 786 -23.90 2.55 30.02
CA PRO A 786 -22.55 3.10 30.06
C PRO A 786 -21.60 2.23 30.88
N GLY A 787 -20.44 1.91 30.29
CA GLY A 787 -19.43 1.06 30.92
C GLY A 787 -19.71 -0.45 30.86
N PHE A 788 -20.87 -0.88 30.33
CA PHE A 788 -21.14 -2.29 30.11
C PHE A 788 -20.27 -2.83 28.96
N PRO A 789 -19.45 -3.86 29.19
CA PRO A 789 -18.51 -4.37 28.19
C PRO A 789 -19.17 -4.88 26.90
N ILE A 790 -18.62 -4.46 25.75
CA ILE A 790 -19.12 -4.84 24.43
C ILE A 790 -17.99 -5.43 23.58
N LEU A 791 -18.22 -6.63 23.05
CA LEU A 791 -17.43 -7.24 21.99
C LEU A 791 -18.11 -6.99 20.64
N ALA A 792 -17.51 -6.19 19.77
CA ALA A 792 -18.12 -5.85 18.47
C ALA A 792 -17.90 -6.94 17.42
N THR A 793 -18.91 -7.23 16.60
CA THR A 793 -18.81 -8.05 15.38
C THR A 793 -19.79 -7.54 14.33
N GLY A 794 -19.34 -7.45 13.09
CA GLY A 794 -20.17 -7.05 11.95
C GLY A 794 -19.40 -6.16 10.97
N GLY A 795 -18.73 -6.78 10.00
CA GLY A 795 -18.03 -6.05 8.95
C GLY A 795 -16.77 -5.31 9.39
N ILE A 796 -16.05 -5.82 10.41
CA ILE A 796 -14.73 -5.32 10.80
C ILE A 796 -13.68 -5.97 9.91
N ASP A 797 -13.05 -5.18 9.04
CA ASP A 797 -12.12 -5.62 8.00
C ASP A 797 -10.77 -4.87 8.00
N SER A 798 -10.64 -3.83 8.81
CA SER A 798 -9.45 -2.98 8.88
C SER A 798 -9.26 -2.38 10.28
N ALA A 799 -8.08 -1.80 10.54
CA ALA A 799 -7.84 -1.04 11.77
C ALA A 799 -8.73 0.21 11.85
N GLU A 800 -9.01 0.86 10.72
CA GLU A 800 -9.91 2.00 10.64
C GLU A 800 -11.35 1.61 11.04
N SER A 801 -11.90 0.55 10.45
CA SER A 801 -13.24 0.08 10.79
C SER A 801 -13.29 -0.46 12.23
N GLY A 802 -12.22 -1.10 12.71
CA GLY A 802 -12.07 -1.47 14.11
C GLY A 802 -12.13 -0.28 15.07
N LEU A 803 -11.42 0.82 14.76
CA LEU A 803 -11.44 2.04 15.55
C LEU A 803 -12.83 2.69 15.61
N GLN A 804 -13.62 2.59 14.53
CA GLN A 804 -15.02 3.06 14.55
C GLN A 804 -15.84 2.34 15.62
N PHE A 805 -15.67 1.03 15.79
CA PHE A 805 -16.36 0.27 16.83
C PHE A 805 -15.84 0.59 18.24
N LEU A 806 -14.55 0.84 18.41
CA LEU A 806 -14.00 1.32 19.69
C LEU A 806 -14.63 2.67 20.06
N HIS A 807 -14.62 3.64 19.13
CA HIS A 807 -15.27 4.93 19.29
C HIS A 807 -16.77 4.82 19.57
N ALA A 808 -17.45 3.81 19.04
CA ALA A 808 -18.87 3.53 19.28
C ALA A 808 -19.14 2.86 20.65
N GLY A 809 -18.11 2.43 21.38
CA GLY A 809 -18.24 1.90 22.74
C GLY A 809 -17.81 0.45 22.93
N ALA A 810 -17.35 -0.24 21.88
CA ALA A 810 -16.77 -1.58 22.03
C ALA A 810 -15.38 -1.54 22.68
N SER A 811 -15.03 -2.60 23.40
CA SER A 811 -13.69 -2.77 23.99
C SER A 811 -12.80 -3.70 23.17
N VAL A 812 -13.39 -4.72 22.55
CA VAL A 812 -12.69 -5.68 21.66
C VAL A 812 -13.51 -5.96 20.40
N LEU A 813 -12.84 -6.49 19.38
CA LEU A 813 -13.28 -6.54 17.99
C LEU A 813 -13.17 -7.99 17.47
N GLN A 814 -14.32 -8.64 17.29
CA GLN A 814 -14.43 -9.93 16.61
C GLN A 814 -14.51 -9.71 15.10
N SER A 815 -13.55 -10.27 14.36
CA SER A 815 -13.48 -10.19 12.90
C SER A 815 -13.50 -11.58 12.26
N LEU A 816 -13.99 -11.65 11.02
CA LEU A 816 -13.75 -12.78 10.13
C LEU A 816 -12.49 -12.43 9.33
N PRO A 817 -11.41 -13.23 9.39
CA PRO A 817 -10.19 -12.96 8.65
C PRO A 817 -10.48 -12.97 7.15
N SER A 818 -9.80 -12.10 6.41
CA SER A 818 -9.67 -12.26 4.96
C SER A 818 -8.87 -13.54 4.67
N PHE A 819 -9.45 -14.44 3.88
CA PHE A 819 -8.87 -15.77 3.62
C PHE A 819 -7.56 -15.69 2.82
N GLY A 820 -6.55 -16.46 3.26
CA GLY A 820 -5.31 -16.76 2.54
C GLY A 820 -4.26 -17.42 3.47
N PRO A 821 -3.69 -18.60 3.15
CA PRO A 821 -2.74 -19.30 4.03
C PRO A 821 -1.28 -19.06 3.57
N TYR A 822 -0.50 -18.25 4.30
CA TYR A 822 0.98 -18.29 4.29
C TYR A 822 1.55 -17.27 5.29
N LEU A 823 1.64 -17.64 6.57
CA LEU A 823 2.24 -16.77 7.60
C LEU A 823 2.99 -17.60 8.68
N LEU A 824 2.78 -18.93 8.69
CA LEU A 824 3.28 -19.85 9.69
C LEU A 824 4.77 -20.21 9.62
N GLU A 825 5.46 -19.94 8.52
CA GLU A 825 6.93 -20.13 8.47
C GLU A 825 7.69 -18.94 9.07
N LYS A 826 7.08 -17.75 9.14
CA LYS A 826 7.81 -16.49 9.41
C LYS A 826 7.85 -16.10 10.89
N LYS A 827 6.85 -16.49 11.70
CA LYS A 827 6.72 -16.00 13.09
C LYS A 827 7.36 -16.88 14.16
N LYS A 828 7.80 -18.09 13.80
CA LYS A 828 8.37 -19.06 14.75
C LYS A 828 9.70 -18.62 15.37
N VAL A 829 10.36 -17.59 14.80
CA VAL A 829 11.66 -17.07 15.26
C VAL A 829 11.52 -15.81 16.13
N LEU A 830 10.41 -15.06 16.01
CA LEU A 830 10.26 -13.71 16.59
C LEU A 830 9.75 -13.68 18.05
N ALA A 831 9.33 -14.82 18.59
CA ALA A 831 8.66 -14.89 19.89
C ALA A 831 9.62 -15.10 21.08
N ASP A 832 10.79 -15.71 20.86
CA ASP A 832 11.65 -16.15 21.98
C ASP A 832 12.46 -15.03 22.64
N TYR A 833 12.56 -13.85 22.01
CA TYR A 833 13.43 -12.76 22.46
C TYR A 833 12.78 -11.78 23.45
N LYS A 834 11.45 -11.68 23.52
CA LYS A 834 10.72 -10.55 24.14
C LYS A 834 10.71 -10.46 25.68
N LYS A 835 11.55 -11.20 26.42
CA LYS A 835 11.34 -11.42 27.87
C LYS A 835 12.37 -10.86 28.87
N ALA A 836 13.31 -9.99 28.50
CA ALA A 836 14.21 -9.36 29.47
C ALA A 836 14.84 -8.07 28.91
N VAL A 837 15.00 -6.90 29.55
CA VAL A 837 14.62 -6.24 30.82
C VAL A 837 14.81 -4.72 30.57
N ARG A 838 14.18 -3.86 31.40
CA ARG A 838 14.18 -2.38 31.39
C ARG A 838 15.38 -1.70 32.10
N ASP A 839 15.57 -0.44 31.72
CA ASP A 839 15.88 0.78 32.53
C ASP A 839 17.30 1.44 32.53
N TYR A 840 17.24 2.75 32.14
CA TYR A 840 17.95 3.99 32.54
C TYR A 840 19.27 4.53 31.93
N VAL A 841 19.04 5.66 31.22
CA VAL A 841 19.71 6.87 30.68
C VAL A 841 20.95 7.48 31.40
N GLU A 842 21.98 7.97 30.66
CA GLU A 842 22.32 9.42 30.44
C GLU A 842 23.73 9.74 29.83
N LYS A 843 23.68 10.40 28.64
CA LYS A 843 24.35 11.62 28.10
C LYS A 843 25.89 11.84 28.08
N THR A 844 26.47 12.06 26.87
CA THR A 844 27.15 13.33 26.45
C THR A 844 27.32 13.43 24.90
N THR A 845 27.50 14.63 24.36
CA THR A 845 27.10 15.15 23.02
C THR A 845 28.12 15.04 21.86
N VAL A 846 27.61 14.71 20.66
CA VAL A 846 28.24 14.80 19.31
C VAL A 846 27.40 15.76 18.47
N VAL A 847 28.04 16.49 17.54
CA VAL A 847 27.41 17.54 16.71
C VAL A 847 26.38 16.95 15.74
N GLU A 848 25.17 17.52 15.80
CA GLU A 848 23.92 17.08 15.17
C GLU A 848 23.82 17.41 13.68
N ALA A 849 23.06 16.59 12.95
CA ALA A 849 22.54 16.90 11.63
C ALA A 849 21.55 18.08 11.74
N ASN A 850 21.65 19.05 10.83
CA ASN A 850 20.62 20.09 10.65
C ASN A 850 19.32 19.42 10.18
N GLY A 851 18.50 19.00 11.14
CA GLY A 851 17.33 18.15 10.95
C GLY A 851 16.08 18.89 10.50
N THR A 852 15.19 18.16 9.82
CA THR A 852 13.79 18.60 9.61
C THR A 852 12.73 17.56 9.99
N ARG A 853 13.08 16.29 10.27
CA ARG A 853 12.11 15.24 10.67
C ARG A 853 12.23 14.79 12.12
N THR A 854 11.99 15.71 13.04
CA THR A 854 11.84 15.40 14.47
C THR A 854 10.36 15.40 14.85
N TYR A 855 9.53 14.58 14.19
CA TYR A 855 8.17 14.38 14.69
C TYR A 855 8.23 13.67 16.04
N THR A 856 8.22 14.48 17.09
CA THR A 856 8.06 14.03 18.47
C THR A 856 6.59 14.23 18.84
N PRO A 857 5.90 13.21 19.38
CA PRO A 857 4.52 13.36 19.82
C PRO A 857 4.36 14.56 20.77
N LYS A 858 3.54 15.55 20.38
CA LYS A 858 3.27 16.75 21.21
C LYS A 858 2.34 16.46 22.40
N ARG A 859 1.76 15.26 22.44
CA ARG A 859 0.83 14.78 23.48
C ARG A 859 1.06 13.28 23.69
N PRO A 860 0.71 12.72 24.86
CA PRO A 860 0.74 11.27 25.07
C PRO A 860 -0.07 10.54 23.99
N VAL A 861 0.50 9.45 23.46
CA VAL A 861 -0.20 8.59 22.51
C VAL A 861 -1.39 7.93 23.22
N PRO A 862 -2.63 8.08 22.73
CA PRO A 862 -3.80 7.49 23.39
C PRO A 862 -3.72 5.96 23.45
N ALA A 863 -4.00 5.38 24.61
CA ALA A 863 -4.24 3.95 24.73
C ALA A 863 -5.65 3.60 24.22
N VAL A 864 -5.91 2.31 23.98
CA VAL A 864 -7.24 1.83 23.53
C VAL A 864 -8.35 2.30 24.47
N LYS A 865 -8.15 2.20 25.78
CA LYS A 865 -9.12 2.66 26.80
C LYS A 865 -9.50 4.13 26.64
N ASP A 866 -8.60 4.97 26.14
CA ASP A 866 -8.80 6.41 26.06
C ASP A 866 -9.71 6.79 24.89
N VAL A 867 -9.85 5.92 23.88
CA VAL A 867 -10.66 6.15 22.68
C VAL A 867 -12.04 5.49 22.75
N ILE A 868 -12.25 4.51 23.64
CA ILE A 868 -13.55 3.84 23.77
C ILE A 868 -14.66 4.87 24.01
N ALA A 869 -15.79 4.70 23.31
CA ALA A 869 -17.00 5.51 23.42
C ALA A 869 -16.87 7.01 23.09
N ARG A 870 -15.75 7.48 22.53
CA ARG A 870 -15.56 8.91 22.18
C ARG A 870 -16.59 9.48 21.20
N ALA A 871 -17.19 8.64 20.35
CA ALA A 871 -18.18 9.08 19.37
C ALA A 871 -19.59 9.25 19.97
N LEU A 872 -19.88 8.68 21.15
CA LEU A 872 -21.25 8.66 21.70
C LEU A 872 -21.81 10.07 21.94
N LYS A 873 -20.97 11.03 22.30
CA LYS A 873 -21.37 12.44 22.50
C LYS A 873 -21.92 13.11 21.23
N HIS A 874 -21.69 12.53 20.06
CA HIS A 874 -22.16 13.02 18.76
C HIS A 874 -23.42 12.29 18.27
N ILE A 875 -23.94 11.33 19.04
CA ILE A 875 -25.08 10.49 18.66
C ILE A 875 -26.27 10.85 19.55
N GLY A 876 -27.30 11.45 18.97
CA GLY A 876 -28.47 11.99 19.67
C GLY A 876 -29.78 11.73 18.95
N ALA A 877 -30.89 12.15 19.56
CA ALA A 877 -32.17 12.21 18.87
C ALA A 877 -32.12 13.28 17.76
N TYR A 878 -32.99 13.15 16.74
CA TYR A 878 -33.04 14.14 15.66
C TYR A 878 -33.32 15.57 16.16
N GLY A 879 -34.13 15.72 17.21
CA GLY A 879 -34.42 17.02 17.82
C GLY A 879 -33.23 17.71 18.50
N GLU A 880 -32.12 17.00 18.73
CA GLU A 880 -30.87 17.55 19.25
C GLU A 880 -29.97 18.12 18.13
N LEU A 881 -30.30 17.85 16.86
CA LEU A 881 -29.52 18.32 15.71
C LEU A 881 -29.88 19.78 15.39
N ASN A 882 -28.86 20.60 15.14
CA ASN A 882 -29.05 21.99 14.79
C ASN A 882 -29.60 22.13 13.37
N ASN A 883 -30.86 22.55 13.23
CA ASN A 883 -31.50 22.79 11.94
C ASN A 883 -31.27 24.21 11.38
N THR A 884 -30.52 25.05 12.09
CA THR A 884 -30.13 26.41 11.67
C THR A 884 -28.72 26.47 11.08
N GLU A 885 -27.81 25.59 11.52
CA GLU A 885 -26.44 25.45 10.98
C GLU A 885 -26.42 24.56 9.73
N GLN A 886 -27.08 25.04 8.67
CA GLN A 886 -27.16 24.34 7.39
C GLN A 886 -25.84 24.41 6.61
N VAL A 887 -25.68 23.49 5.67
CA VAL A 887 -24.52 23.42 4.77
C VAL A 887 -24.94 23.53 3.31
N GLU A 888 -23.99 23.81 2.43
CA GLU A 888 -24.15 23.71 0.98
C GLU A 888 -22.94 23.03 0.35
N ALA A 889 -23.15 22.46 -0.84
CA ALA A 889 -22.10 21.78 -1.58
C ALA A 889 -21.25 22.79 -2.34
N VAL A 890 -19.94 22.63 -2.33
CA VAL A 890 -18.98 23.35 -3.17
C VAL A 890 -18.17 22.34 -3.95
N ILE A 891 -17.99 22.58 -5.25
CA ILE A 891 -17.25 21.72 -6.16
C ILE A 891 -15.91 22.38 -6.48
N ASP A 892 -14.83 21.61 -6.35
CA ASP A 892 -13.50 21.99 -6.80
C ASP A 892 -13.37 21.67 -8.31
N GLU A 893 -13.26 22.73 -9.12
CA GLU A 893 -13.21 22.63 -10.58
C GLU A 893 -11.95 21.90 -11.07
N GLU A 894 -10.81 22.08 -10.40
CA GLU A 894 -9.53 21.46 -10.76
C GLU A 894 -9.53 19.94 -10.53
N MET A 895 -10.32 19.47 -9.55
CA MET A 895 -10.49 18.04 -9.27
C MET A 895 -11.60 17.39 -10.13
N CYS A 896 -12.43 18.19 -10.79
CA CYS A 896 -13.60 17.71 -11.52
C CYS A 896 -13.20 16.95 -12.79
N ILE A 897 -13.81 15.76 -12.99
CA ILE A 897 -13.64 14.97 -14.22
C ILE A 897 -14.84 15.05 -15.18
N ASN A 898 -15.69 16.08 -15.01
CA ASN A 898 -16.75 16.45 -15.94
C ASN A 898 -17.83 15.36 -16.21
N CYS A 899 -18.05 14.45 -15.25
CA CYS A 899 -18.95 13.31 -15.45
C CYS A 899 -20.45 13.65 -15.32
N GLY A 900 -20.80 14.81 -14.77
CA GLY A 900 -22.19 15.23 -14.57
C GLY A 900 -23.01 14.41 -13.55
N LYS A 901 -22.40 13.48 -12.79
CA LYS A 901 -23.15 12.67 -11.80
C LYS A 901 -23.80 13.49 -10.69
N CYS A 902 -23.11 14.51 -10.20
CA CYS A 902 -23.65 15.45 -9.23
C CYS A 902 -24.91 16.15 -9.77
N TYR A 903 -24.85 16.62 -11.01
CA TYR A 903 -25.96 17.24 -11.74
C TYR A 903 -27.15 16.27 -11.87
N MET A 904 -26.94 15.07 -12.45
CA MET A 904 -28.01 14.06 -12.61
C MET A 904 -28.67 13.70 -11.27
N THR A 905 -27.88 13.48 -10.23
CA THR A 905 -28.41 13.12 -8.91
C THR A 905 -29.17 14.28 -8.26
N CYS A 906 -28.73 15.52 -8.42
CA CYS A 906 -29.48 16.67 -7.91
C CYS A 906 -30.79 16.88 -8.68
N ASN A 907 -30.85 16.51 -9.95
CA ASN A 907 -32.03 16.69 -10.78
C ASN A 907 -33.12 15.65 -10.47
N ASP A 908 -32.77 14.37 -10.51
CA ASP A 908 -33.76 13.29 -10.44
C ASP A 908 -33.89 12.71 -9.03
N SER A 909 -33.13 13.23 -8.06
CA SER A 909 -33.18 12.81 -6.65
C SER A 909 -32.97 13.96 -5.66
N GLY A 910 -33.03 15.21 -6.14
CA GLY A 910 -32.71 16.39 -5.33
C GLY A 910 -33.58 17.60 -5.65
N TYR A 911 -32.92 18.74 -5.86
CA TYR A 911 -33.53 20.08 -5.84
C TYR A 911 -33.20 20.93 -7.08
N GLN A 912 -32.69 20.30 -8.15
CA GLN A 912 -32.31 20.97 -9.42
C GLN A 912 -31.41 22.20 -9.16
N ALA A 913 -30.47 22.06 -8.22
CA ALA A 913 -29.64 23.13 -7.69
C ALA A 913 -28.22 23.16 -8.27
N ILE A 914 -27.99 22.39 -9.34
CA ILE A 914 -26.69 22.33 -10.03
C ILE A 914 -26.96 22.64 -11.50
N SER A 915 -26.30 23.65 -12.05
CA SER A 915 -26.22 23.84 -13.49
C SER A 915 -25.04 23.06 -14.05
N PHE A 916 -25.15 22.57 -15.27
CA PHE A 916 -24.08 21.83 -15.95
C PHE A 916 -23.78 22.50 -17.28
N ASP A 917 -22.58 23.04 -17.42
CA ASP A 917 -22.21 23.85 -18.57
C ASP A 917 -22.11 22.98 -19.86
N PRO A 918 -22.77 23.35 -20.96
CA PRO A 918 -22.83 22.52 -22.17
C PRO A 918 -21.52 22.46 -22.95
N GLU A 919 -20.58 23.38 -22.73
CA GLU A 919 -19.32 23.46 -23.48
C GLU A 919 -18.20 22.79 -22.69
N THR A 920 -18.06 23.14 -21.42
CA THR A 920 -16.98 22.68 -20.54
C THR A 920 -17.35 21.43 -19.75
N HIS A 921 -18.64 21.10 -19.65
CA HIS A 921 -19.15 20.08 -18.74
C HIS A 921 -18.72 20.31 -17.28
N PHE A 922 -18.61 21.58 -16.86
CA PHE A 922 -18.40 21.92 -15.45
C PHE A 922 -19.72 22.08 -14.70
N PRO A 923 -19.87 21.44 -13.52
CA PRO A 923 -21.03 21.61 -12.67
C PRO A 923 -20.87 22.82 -11.72
N ILE A 924 -21.90 23.64 -11.59
CA ILE A 924 -21.93 24.80 -10.68
C ILE A 924 -23.11 24.67 -9.74
N VAL A 925 -22.85 24.72 -8.43
CA VAL A 925 -23.90 24.68 -7.39
C VAL A 925 -24.47 26.09 -7.21
N ASN A 926 -25.79 26.22 -7.21
CA ASN A 926 -26.48 27.50 -7.01
C ASN A 926 -27.15 27.60 -5.61
N ASP A 927 -27.69 28.77 -5.30
CA ASP A 927 -28.28 29.09 -3.98
C ASP A 927 -29.51 28.26 -3.61
N SER A 928 -30.10 27.53 -4.57
CA SER A 928 -31.17 26.56 -4.30
C SER A 928 -30.68 25.28 -3.63
N CYS A 929 -29.37 25.12 -3.44
CA CYS A 929 -28.78 23.99 -2.72
C CYS A 929 -29.33 23.91 -1.29
N THR A 930 -29.66 22.70 -0.87
CA THR A 930 -30.24 22.42 0.46
C THR A 930 -29.29 21.67 1.38
N GLY A 931 -28.05 21.43 0.95
CA GLY A 931 -27.09 20.68 1.76
C GLY A 931 -27.36 19.18 1.87
N CYS A 932 -28.23 18.60 1.03
CA CYS A 932 -28.62 17.18 1.15
C CYS A 932 -27.47 16.17 0.96
N THR A 933 -26.31 16.62 0.47
CA THR A 933 -25.05 15.85 0.36
C THR A 933 -25.05 14.74 -0.71
N LEU A 934 -26.17 14.47 -1.40
CA LEU A 934 -26.23 13.41 -2.42
C LEU A 934 -25.21 13.59 -3.56
N CYS A 935 -24.96 14.82 -4.01
CA CYS A 935 -23.97 15.10 -5.06
C CYS A 935 -22.55 14.69 -4.65
N LEU A 936 -22.16 14.97 -3.40
CA LEU A 936 -20.89 14.53 -2.81
C LEU A 936 -20.84 13.01 -2.74
N SER A 937 -21.91 12.37 -2.27
CA SER A 937 -21.96 10.90 -2.08
C SER A 937 -21.83 10.08 -3.37
N VAL A 938 -22.16 10.65 -4.52
CA VAL A 938 -22.05 9.97 -5.84
C VAL A 938 -20.83 10.41 -6.66
N CYS A 939 -20.08 11.41 -6.18
CA CYS A 939 -18.91 11.92 -6.88
C CYS A 939 -17.83 10.83 -6.98
N PRO A 940 -17.27 10.55 -8.16
CA PRO A 940 -16.24 9.52 -8.30
C PRO A 940 -14.86 9.99 -7.78
N ILE A 941 -14.66 11.27 -7.50
CA ILE A 941 -13.39 11.85 -7.05
C ILE A 941 -13.49 12.24 -5.58
N ILE A 942 -12.63 11.63 -4.75
CA ILE A 942 -12.55 11.88 -3.31
C ILE A 942 -12.19 13.36 -3.08
N GLU A 943 -12.89 14.03 -2.16
CA GLU A 943 -12.73 15.45 -1.81
C GLU A 943 -13.00 16.51 -2.91
N CYS A 944 -13.42 16.10 -4.12
CA CYS A 944 -13.80 17.04 -5.19
C CYS A 944 -15.04 17.88 -4.83
N ILE A 945 -15.95 17.34 -4.01
CA ILE A 945 -17.10 18.08 -3.49
C ILE A 945 -16.99 18.12 -1.97
N LYS A 946 -17.16 19.29 -1.37
CA LYS A 946 -17.15 19.51 0.08
C LYS A 946 -18.46 20.13 0.54
N MET A 947 -18.85 19.83 1.78
CA MET A 947 -19.97 20.50 2.44
C MET A 947 -19.41 21.64 3.28
N VAL A 948 -19.83 22.87 3.01
CA VAL A 948 -19.39 24.07 3.75
C VAL A 948 -20.58 24.69 4.45
N THR A 949 -20.34 25.41 5.54
CA THR A 949 -21.40 26.16 6.25
C THR A 949 -22.07 27.13 5.28
N ARG A 950 -23.40 27.08 5.23
CA ARG A 950 -24.19 27.97 4.38
C ARG A 950 -24.06 29.40 4.87
N THR A 951 -23.77 30.32 3.97
CA THR A 951 -23.60 31.75 4.29
C THR A 951 -24.90 32.55 4.18
N THR A 952 -25.90 32.01 3.48
CA THR A 952 -27.22 32.62 3.31
C THR A 952 -28.28 31.98 4.21
N PRO A 953 -29.32 32.72 4.66
CA PRO A 953 -30.38 32.13 5.46
C PRO A 953 -31.04 30.94 4.75
N TYR A 954 -31.18 29.82 5.44
CA TYR A 954 -31.89 28.66 4.91
C TYR A 954 -33.40 28.82 5.07
N VAL A 955 -34.13 28.76 3.96
CA VAL A 955 -35.59 28.77 3.93
C VAL A 955 -36.08 27.45 3.32
N PRO A 956 -36.74 26.58 4.11
CA PRO A 956 -37.26 25.32 3.59
C PRO A 956 -38.29 25.56 2.47
N LYS A 957 -38.12 24.86 1.34
CA LYS A 957 -39.06 24.93 0.21
C LYS A 957 -40.37 24.23 0.58
N ARG A 958 -41.43 25.00 0.86
CA ARG A 958 -42.76 24.47 1.28
C ARG A 958 -43.70 24.13 0.13
N GLY A 959 -43.37 24.50 -1.10
CA GLY A 959 -44.20 24.30 -2.30
C GLY A 959 -45.39 25.27 -2.40
N LEU A 960 -46.14 25.45 -1.31
CA LEU A 960 -47.23 26.42 -1.17
C LEU A 960 -47.01 27.32 0.06
N PRO A 961 -47.58 28.55 0.07
CA PRO A 961 -47.61 29.37 1.27
C PRO A 961 -48.28 28.62 2.43
N GLN A 962 -47.70 28.69 3.62
CA GLN A 962 -48.30 28.11 4.80
C GLN A 962 -49.54 28.93 5.16
N ALA A 963 -50.72 28.29 5.21
CA ALA A 963 -51.94 28.97 5.63
C ALA A 963 -51.75 29.49 7.06
N VAL A 964 -51.88 30.79 7.25
CA VAL A 964 -51.97 31.39 8.58
C VAL A 964 -53.30 30.95 9.14
N MET A 965 -53.33 29.92 9.99
CA MET A 965 -54.52 29.72 10.81
C MET A 965 -54.59 30.92 11.78
N PRO A 966 -55.70 31.67 11.82
CA PRO A 966 -55.90 32.63 12.89
C PRO A 966 -55.91 31.84 14.19
N VAL A 967 -55.06 32.23 15.13
CA VAL A 967 -55.11 31.75 16.52
C VAL A 967 -56.52 32.08 17.03
N CYS A 968 -57.32 31.04 17.32
CA CYS A 968 -58.54 31.16 18.12
C CYS A 968 -58.21 30.82 19.57
#